data_AF-A0A922YBJ3-F1
#
_entry.id   AF-A0A922YBJ3-F1
#
_cell.length_a   1.000
_cell.length_b   1.000
_cell.length_c   1.000
_cell.angle_alpha   90.00
_cell.angle_beta   90.00
_cell.angle_gamma   90.00
#
_symmetry.space_group_name_H-M   'P 1'
#
loop_
_entity.id
_entity.type
_entity.pdbx_description
1 polymer ?
#
loop_
_entity_poly.entity_id
_entity_poly.type
_entity_poly.pdbx_seq_one_letter_code
_entity_poly.pdbx_strand_id
1 'polypeptide(L)'
;MGRKGAAASRDRFQHFRAAWSWSATAIFSSLMLAATGAFLLAAPFFPDVAPATVRADWLALAALVTGLFTANMARMLQIWAKLKPVVRIQPIKRLEAQRKTADRSFRELFIYLFAAFGGLTAFTFLSAQPGMLPWENLGLHGVGSDITKPRHVAALIASVGLALIPLISGFYLQSREEQDALKREMLRDDAISASSFWMGAALLAGIIALASWAAQVSQNQQEGVAANLAYWITFAVVALFVAFIFLPHIQRYIDHLAESEREPGDTAANTPLLIGAPAIALSWFDSVLVRFIAPLTGATQHGPLVPHGFVILSLVPLTALGFILPQPYGLAPIALGMLMVIALGRRWAWIEEDREIASRLLRTDGKQIQIGFENDLKDEALLGYAFLFILVPLALHQINGVFHAFTGADGAPISDPFFAWLSFFGGELAKAVPFVDWWEIYSVDIRTPVAGACVAGDCSGTQAPNIVPAAKHLTFAARAMVDLVIMAALFQAIGIWQRSRAQDRLYDAGQLDAFDPFTEVRFFKQGMKKAEKGGKTGKAYIARKKFEERVEKHMQLRKDLYLPKVPYNQFRLGELLLHADPEVRAGAEWMLDQYGVLAGTPYQKLQQLSEQWRKAWFEGTPESAAIRSLAKEEQQVWRRAEKLRLEALLDELMDDEDEEIPAFMSPRDVANVVQLVVIAGAAAEFHYARVIVMELLARIPDPSAFWALAAQACRNGPCLSDWRSQIDAMFADDVRTQNGVCASAHHGRQEMRALCYTAIAEQVNGYQEGDLMNRTVLNFLEDAESCGEGTIAAEALKKAIKGVRIFVPPAQQRHRPPRPSAQAFELDVETEDEDEPEFEPT
;
A
#
# COMPACT_ATOMS: atom_id res chain seq x y z
N MET A 1 69.71 -6.43 -14.67
CA MET A 1 69.23 -5.70 -13.47
C MET A 1 68.35 -4.55 -13.93
N GLY A 2 67.10 -4.47 -13.48
CA GLY A 2 66.17 -3.37 -13.81
C GLY A 2 64.70 -3.83 -13.71
N ARG A 3 64.00 -3.35 -12.69
CA ARG A 3 62.71 -3.83 -12.15
C ARG A 3 61.51 -3.68 -13.08
N LYS A 4 60.59 -4.67 -13.03
CA LYS A 4 59.18 -4.53 -13.44
C LYS A 4 58.48 -3.49 -12.55
N GLY A 5 57.94 -2.43 -13.16
CA GLY A 5 57.09 -1.42 -12.53
C GLY A 5 55.60 -1.71 -12.79
N ALA A 6 54.80 -1.57 -11.74
CA ALA A 6 53.40 -1.96 -11.62
C ALA A 6 52.45 -1.40 -12.70
N ALA A 7 51.79 -2.31 -13.43
CA ALA A 7 50.59 -2.06 -14.24
C ALA A 7 49.31 -2.40 -13.44
N ALA A 8 49.26 -2.08 -12.14
CA ALA A 8 48.14 -2.43 -11.25
C ALA A 8 47.27 -1.22 -10.83
N SER A 9 47.46 -0.04 -11.41
CA SER A 9 46.81 1.20 -10.94
C SER A 9 45.85 1.89 -11.92
N ARG A 10 45.72 1.42 -13.18
CA ARG A 10 44.82 2.07 -14.16
C ARG A 10 43.39 1.53 -14.16
N ASP A 11 43.17 0.22 -14.08
CA ASP A 11 41.81 -0.35 -14.07
C ASP A 11 41.04 -0.02 -12.79
N ARG A 12 41.74 0.00 -11.64
CA ARG A 12 41.13 0.40 -10.36
C ARG A 12 40.68 1.87 -10.35
N PHE A 13 41.36 2.74 -11.09
CA PHE A 13 41.03 4.17 -11.16
C PHE A 13 39.90 4.47 -12.16
N GLN A 14 39.77 3.66 -13.22
CA GLN A 14 38.66 3.80 -14.18
C GLN A 14 37.34 3.25 -13.63
N HIS A 15 37.36 2.14 -12.87
CA HIS A 15 36.19 1.69 -12.10
C HIS A 15 35.78 2.70 -11.02
N PHE A 16 36.74 3.36 -10.38
CA PHE A 16 36.45 4.39 -9.39
C PHE A 16 35.78 5.63 -9.99
N ARG A 17 36.16 6.02 -11.23
CA ARG A 17 35.54 7.15 -11.95
C ARG A 17 34.15 6.83 -12.52
N ALA A 18 33.89 5.58 -12.90
CA ALA A 18 32.58 5.17 -13.45
C ALA A 18 31.45 5.15 -12.40
N ALA A 19 31.79 4.98 -11.12
CA ALA A 19 30.82 4.97 -10.00
C ALA A 19 30.76 6.29 -9.20
N TRP A 20 31.63 7.27 -9.50
CA TRP A 20 31.72 8.51 -8.75
C TRP A 20 30.72 9.55 -9.26
N SER A 21 29.56 9.63 -8.59
CA SER A 21 28.51 10.62 -8.90
C SER A 21 28.80 11.98 -8.24
N TRP A 22 28.24 13.06 -8.80
CA TRP A 22 28.29 14.39 -8.19
C TRP A 22 27.79 14.40 -6.73
N SER A 23 26.79 13.57 -6.41
CA SER A 23 26.30 13.40 -5.04
C SER A 23 27.30 12.72 -4.11
N ALA A 24 28.12 11.77 -4.59
CA ALA A 24 29.20 11.18 -3.79
C ALA A 24 30.29 12.21 -3.45
N THR A 25 30.62 13.08 -4.41
CA THR A 25 31.53 14.21 -4.19
C THR A 25 30.97 15.19 -3.16
N ALA A 26 29.68 15.53 -3.27
CA ALA A 26 28.99 16.39 -2.32
C ALA A 26 28.98 15.79 -0.91
N ILE A 27 28.73 14.49 -0.76
CA ILE A 27 28.80 13.78 0.53
C ILE A 27 30.22 13.84 1.10
N PHE A 28 31.24 13.54 0.31
CA PHE A 28 32.63 13.56 0.80
C PHE A 28 33.07 14.96 1.25
N SER A 29 32.81 15.99 0.43
CA SER A 29 33.18 17.38 0.76
C SER A 29 32.42 17.90 1.99
N SER A 30 31.14 17.52 2.13
CA SER A 30 30.31 17.94 3.26
C SER A 30 30.65 17.20 4.55
N LEU A 31 30.98 15.92 4.49
CA LEU A 31 31.52 15.17 5.63
C LEU A 31 32.90 15.70 6.04
N MET A 32 33.75 16.11 5.10
CA MET A 32 35.02 16.78 5.41
C MET A 32 34.80 18.14 6.08
N LEU A 33 33.82 18.93 5.62
CA LEU A 33 33.42 20.16 6.29
C LEU A 33 32.90 19.89 7.71
N ALA A 34 32.07 18.86 7.86
CA ALA A 34 31.55 18.43 9.16
C ALA A 34 32.66 17.95 10.11
N ALA A 35 33.59 17.14 9.61
CA ALA A 35 34.75 16.67 10.36
C ALA A 35 35.68 17.81 10.78
N THR A 36 35.86 18.82 9.92
CA THR A 36 36.62 20.03 10.25
C THR A 36 35.94 20.81 11.37
N GLY A 37 34.61 20.99 11.30
CA GLY A 37 33.82 21.59 12.39
C GLY A 37 33.91 20.79 13.68
N ALA A 38 33.77 19.46 13.62
CA ALA A 38 33.89 18.56 14.77
C ALA A 38 35.29 18.61 15.40
N PHE A 39 36.34 18.62 14.58
CA PHE A 39 37.73 18.71 15.04
C PHE A 39 37.99 20.04 15.77
N LEU A 40 37.51 21.16 15.21
CA LEU A 40 37.62 22.47 15.86
C LEU A 40 36.83 22.54 17.17
N LEU A 41 35.69 21.85 17.26
CA LEU A 41 34.92 21.73 18.51
C LEU A 41 35.58 20.78 19.53
N ALA A 42 36.29 19.74 19.07
CA ALA A 42 37.00 18.79 19.93
C ALA A 42 38.38 19.30 20.38
N ALA A 43 38.95 20.30 19.70
CA ALA A 43 40.26 20.87 19.99
C ALA A 43 40.51 21.25 21.48
N PRO A 44 39.51 21.77 22.24
CA PRO A 44 39.68 22.10 23.65
C PRO A 44 39.87 20.89 24.59
N PHE A 45 39.62 19.67 24.12
CA PHE A 45 39.78 18.45 24.93
C PHE A 45 41.21 17.86 24.86
N PHE A 46 42.10 18.42 24.04
CA PHE A 46 43.48 17.96 23.94
C PHE A 46 44.38 18.59 25.03
N PRO A 47 45.30 17.80 25.63
CA PRO A 47 46.08 18.21 26.80
C PRO A 47 47.01 19.41 26.58
N ASP A 48 47.37 19.72 25.33
CA ASP A 48 48.33 20.78 24.97
C ASP A 48 47.68 22.08 24.47
N VAL A 49 46.34 22.20 24.50
CA VAL A 49 45.60 23.36 23.96
C VAL A 49 45.02 24.20 25.10
N ALA A 50 45.42 25.47 25.21
CA ALA A 50 44.92 26.37 26.25
C ALA A 50 43.43 26.73 25.99
N PRO A 51 42.48 26.33 26.86
CA PRO A 51 41.04 26.49 26.63
C PRO A 51 40.58 27.95 26.48
N ALA A 52 41.32 28.90 27.07
CA ALA A 52 41.05 30.34 26.96
C ALA A 52 41.26 30.94 25.56
N THR A 53 41.96 30.24 24.66
CA THR A 53 42.26 30.73 23.29
C THR A 53 41.35 30.15 22.21
N VAL A 54 40.61 29.08 22.52
CA VAL A 54 39.68 28.44 21.59
C VAL A 54 38.26 28.77 22.04
N ARG A 55 37.76 29.94 21.61
CA ARG A 55 36.31 30.19 21.67
C ARG A 55 35.64 29.08 20.86
N ALA A 56 34.55 28.50 21.38
CA ALA A 56 33.66 27.67 20.58
C ALA A 56 33.11 28.55 19.45
N ASP A 57 33.84 28.62 18.35
CA ASP A 57 33.50 29.50 17.26
C ASP A 57 32.23 28.95 16.63
N TRP A 58 31.17 29.75 16.63
CA TRP A 58 29.91 29.46 15.94
C TRP A 58 30.12 29.00 14.49
N LEU A 59 31.26 29.37 13.91
CA LEU A 59 31.72 28.95 12.60
C LEU A 59 32.04 27.44 12.55
N ALA A 60 32.60 26.84 13.60
CA ALA A 60 32.84 25.41 13.72
C ALA A 60 31.53 24.62 13.90
N LEU A 61 30.60 25.14 14.71
CA LEU A 61 29.26 24.56 14.86
C LEU A 61 28.45 24.66 13.56
N ALA A 62 28.50 25.82 12.89
CA ALA A 62 27.86 26.00 11.58
C ALA A 62 28.47 25.08 10.52
N ALA A 63 29.79 24.94 10.46
CA ALA A 63 30.45 23.98 9.56
C ALA A 63 30.02 22.53 9.84
N LEU A 64 29.90 22.14 11.11
CA LEU A 64 29.40 20.84 11.51
C LEU A 64 27.95 20.60 11.04
N VAL A 65 27.04 21.50 11.42
CA VAL A 65 25.60 21.36 11.11
C VAL A 65 25.34 21.44 9.60
N THR A 66 25.93 22.42 8.91
CA THR A 66 25.79 22.57 7.46
C THR A 66 26.44 21.41 6.70
N GLY A 67 27.59 20.92 7.15
CA GLY A 67 28.24 19.73 6.59
C GLY A 67 27.39 18.47 6.74
N LEU A 68 26.88 18.19 7.94
CA LEU A 68 25.99 17.03 8.17
C LEU A 68 24.68 17.16 7.38
N PHE A 69 24.08 18.35 7.35
CA PHE A 69 22.86 18.62 6.59
C PHE A 69 23.04 18.38 5.09
N THR A 70 24.09 18.95 4.51
CA THR A 70 24.38 18.80 3.07
C THR A 70 24.74 17.38 2.70
N ALA A 71 25.47 16.65 3.56
CA ALA A 71 25.72 15.22 3.40
C ALA A 71 24.41 14.42 3.39
N ASN A 72 23.53 14.67 4.36
CA ASN A 72 22.26 13.96 4.48
C ASN A 72 21.32 14.27 3.31
N MET A 73 21.29 15.51 2.85
CA MET A 73 20.52 15.92 1.67
C MET A 73 21.04 15.25 0.39
N ALA A 74 22.36 15.22 0.19
CA ALA A 74 22.95 14.52 -0.95
C ALA A 74 22.70 13.00 -0.89
N ARG A 75 22.70 12.42 0.31
CA ARG A 75 22.35 11.01 0.51
C ARG A 75 20.88 10.72 0.23
N MET A 76 19.98 11.60 0.64
CA MET A 76 18.55 11.51 0.31
C MET A 76 18.34 11.45 -1.22
N LEU A 77 19.02 12.30 -1.98
CA LEU A 77 18.94 12.29 -3.45
C LEU A 77 19.47 10.98 -4.07
N GLN A 78 20.52 10.38 -3.50
CA GLN A 78 21.02 9.06 -3.94
C GLN A 78 20.02 7.94 -3.69
N ILE A 79 19.38 7.93 -2.51
CA ILE A 79 18.35 6.96 -2.17
C ILE A 79 17.15 7.15 -3.10
N TRP A 80 16.72 8.40 -3.29
CA TRP A 80 15.61 8.74 -4.19
C TRP A 80 15.85 8.30 -5.63
N ALA A 81 17.06 8.49 -6.17
CA ALA A 81 17.38 8.05 -7.53
C ALA A 81 17.14 6.55 -7.76
N LYS A 82 17.35 5.73 -6.73
CA LYS A 82 17.08 4.27 -6.78
C LYS A 82 15.61 3.95 -6.51
N LEU A 83 14.95 4.73 -5.65
CA LEU A 83 13.58 4.50 -5.22
C LEU A 83 12.53 4.95 -6.25
N LYS A 84 12.81 6.03 -7.00
CA LYS A 84 11.93 6.60 -8.02
C LYS A 84 11.32 5.58 -8.99
N PRO A 85 12.08 4.69 -9.66
CA PRO A 85 11.49 3.71 -10.58
C PRO A 85 10.58 2.70 -9.87
N VAL A 86 10.83 2.40 -8.59
CA VAL A 86 10.05 1.45 -7.81
C VAL A 86 8.72 2.04 -7.33
N VAL A 87 8.70 3.34 -6.98
CA VAL A 87 7.50 4.05 -6.51
C VAL A 87 6.44 4.17 -7.61
N ARG A 88 6.86 4.24 -8.87
CA ARG A 88 5.94 4.23 -10.03
C ARG A 88 5.12 2.95 -10.14
N ILE A 89 5.62 1.84 -9.59
CA ILE A 89 4.99 0.53 -9.67
C ILE A 89 4.13 0.32 -8.44
N GLN A 90 2.88 -0.09 -8.65
CA GLN A 90 1.95 -0.44 -7.58
C GLN A 90 2.56 -1.53 -6.67
N PRO A 91 2.37 -1.45 -5.34
CA PRO A 91 2.97 -2.36 -4.36
C PRO A 91 2.82 -3.85 -4.69
N ILE A 92 1.61 -4.26 -5.07
CA ILE A 92 1.28 -5.65 -5.40
C ILE A 92 2.07 -6.15 -6.62
N LYS A 93 2.28 -5.29 -7.61
CA LYS A 93 2.94 -5.64 -8.89
C LYS A 93 4.47 -5.58 -8.83
N ARG A 94 5.06 -5.16 -7.71
CA ARG A 94 6.53 -5.06 -7.57
C ARG A 94 7.18 -6.45 -7.54
N LEU A 95 8.29 -6.60 -8.25
CA LEU A 95 9.14 -7.79 -8.18
C LEU A 95 9.89 -7.86 -6.83
N GLU A 96 10.42 -9.03 -6.46
CA GLU A 96 11.09 -9.22 -5.16
C GLU A 96 12.28 -8.26 -4.94
N ALA A 97 13.12 -8.04 -5.96
CA ALA A 97 14.24 -7.09 -5.87
C ALA A 97 13.77 -5.63 -5.68
N GLN A 98 12.67 -5.26 -6.34
CA GLN A 98 12.05 -3.94 -6.21
C GLN A 98 11.44 -3.77 -4.81
N ARG A 99 10.77 -4.80 -4.28
CA ARG A 99 10.25 -4.83 -2.90
C ARG A 99 11.36 -4.65 -1.88
N LYS A 100 12.47 -5.38 -1.99
CA LYS A 100 13.64 -5.18 -1.12
C LYS A 100 14.19 -3.75 -1.16
N THR A 101 14.11 -3.09 -2.31
CA THR A 101 14.52 -1.69 -2.47
C THR A 101 13.53 -0.74 -1.80
N ALA A 102 12.22 -0.96 -1.95
CA ALA A 102 11.17 -0.21 -1.25
C ALA A 102 11.24 -0.42 0.27
N ASP A 103 11.48 -1.65 0.72
CA ASP A 103 11.61 -2.00 2.14
C ASP A 103 12.78 -1.26 2.78
N ARG A 104 13.92 -1.19 2.10
CA ARG A 104 15.12 -0.50 2.59
C ARG A 104 15.03 1.03 2.44
N SER A 105 14.04 1.54 1.73
CA SER A 105 13.77 2.96 1.37
C SER A 105 14.55 4.01 2.17
N PHE A 106 13.88 4.70 3.10
CA PHE A 106 14.42 5.84 3.82
C PHE A 106 15.02 5.44 5.17
N ARG A 107 15.17 4.14 5.46
CA ARG A 107 15.70 3.65 6.74
C ARG A 107 17.04 4.26 7.11
N GLU A 108 17.92 4.46 6.13
CA GLU A 108 19.21 5.10 6.37
C GLU A 108 19.06 6.57 6.81
N LEU A 109 18.12 7.31 6.21
CA LEU A 109 17.82 8.69 6.62
C LEU A 109 17.27 8.77 8.05
N PHE A 110 16.50 7.76 8.47
CA PHE A 110 16.06 7.62 9.86
C PHE A 110 17.22 7.41 10.83
N ILE A 111 18.24 6.63 10.45
CA ILE A 111 19.44 6.45 11.30
C ILE A 111 20.14 7.80 11.50
N TYR A 112 20.29 8.61 10.45
CA TYR A 112 20.83 9.98 10.58
C TYR A 112 19.94 10.88 11.45
N LEU A 113 18.62 10.78 11.30
CA LEU A 113 17.67 11.51 12.15
C LEU A 113 17.83 11.13 13.63
N PHE A 114 17.88 9.83 13.95
CA PHE A 114 18.04 9.36 15.32
C PHE A 114 19.39 9.76 15.91
N ALA A 115 20.46 9.69 15.11
CA ALA A 115 21.77 10.17 15.53
C ALA A 115 21.77 11.69 15.79
N ALA A 116 21.09 12.48 14.95
CA ALA A 116 20.95 13.91 15.15
C ALA A 116 20.12 14.24 16.39
N PHE A 117 18.94 13.63 16.53
CA PHE A 117 18.05 13.82 17.68
C PHE A 117 18.73 13.38 18.97
N GLY A 118 19.21 12.13 19.04
CA GLY A 118 19.92 11.62 20.20
C GLY A 118 21.18 12.41 20.54
N GLY A 119 21.95 12.82 19.53
CA GLY A 119 23.15 13.65 19.69
C GLY A 119 22.83 15.05 20.24
N LEU A 120 21.81 15.72 19.70
CA LEU A 120 21.35 17.03 20.19
C LEU A 120 20.79 16.93 21.62
N THR A 121 20.01 15.88 21.93
CA THR A 121 19.52 15.61 23.28
C THR A 121 20.67 15.38 24.26
N ALA A 122 21.61 14.49 23.92
CA ALA A 122 22.76 14.17 24.76
C ALA A 122 23.66 15.40 24.97
N PHE A 123 23.93 16.17 23.91
CA PHE A 123 24.68 17.42 24.00
C PHE A 123 24.01 18.42 24.95
N THR A 124 22.69 18.59 24.84
CA THR A 124 21.93 19.48 25.73
C THR A 124 21.99 18.99 27.18
N PHE A 125 21.85 17.69 27.42
CA PHE A 125 21.97 17.10 28.76
C PHE A 125 23.36 17.27 29.36
N LEU A 126 24.42 16.95 28.62
CA LEU A 126 25.81 17.09 29.07
C LEU A 126 26.17 18.56 29.33
N SER A 127 25.59 19.50 28.58
CA SER A 127 25.75 20.94 28.82
C SER A 127 25.11 21.44 30.11
N ALA A 128 24.22 20.64 30.73
CA ALA A 128 23.65 20.93 32.03
C ALA A 128 24.50 20.42 33.20
N GLN A 129 25.47 19.54 32.95
CA GLN A 129 26.31 18.96 34.00
C GLN A 129 27.61 19.77 34.18
N PRO A 130 27.85 20.36 35.36
CA PRO A 130 29.04 21.19 35.58
C PRO A 130 30.33 20.38 35.42
N GLY A 131 31.30 20.92 34.67
CA GLY A 131 32.62 20.32 34.49
C GLY A 131 32.73 19.18 33.46
N MET A 132 31.62 18.75 32.83
CA MET A 132 31.64 17.72 31.78
C MET A 132 32.05 18.25 30.41
N LEU A 133 31.64 19.48 30.07
CA LEU A 133 32.03 20.15 28.84
C LEU A 133 33.02 21.29 29.14
N PRO A 134 34.06 21.49 28.32
CA PRO A 134 35.07 22.53 28.48
C PRO A 134 34.53 23.94 28.15
N TRP A 135 33.29 24.02 27.67
CA TRP A 135 32.63 25.27 27.30
C TRP A 135 31.82 25.83 28.47
N GLU A 136 32.31 26.90 29.09
CA GLU A 136 31.62 27.56 30.19
C GLU A 136 30.32 28.24 29.72
N ASN A 137 29.21 27.99 30.43
CA ASN A 137 27.91 28.68 30.34
C ASN A 137 27.30 28.79 28.92
N LEU A 138 26.98 27.63 28.31
CA LEU A 138 26.20 27.55 27.06
C LEU A 138 24.75 28.08 27.21
N GLY A 139 24.17 28.05 28.41
CA GLY A 139 22.84 28.61 28.71
C GLY A 139 21.68 27.88 28.01
N LEU A 140 21.81 26.56 27.83
CA LEU A 140 20.87 25.69 27.11
C LEU A 140 19.88 24.91 28.01
N HIS A 141 20.08 24.93 29.33
CA HIS A 141 19.25 24.21 30.30
C HIS A 141 18.52 25.17 31.24
N GLY A 142 17.39 24.74 31.80
CA GLY A 142 16.60 25.49 32.78
C GLY A 142 16.66 24.94 34.21
N VAL A 143 17.46 23.90 34.45
CA VAL A 143 17.54 23.22 35.75
C VAL A 143 18.72 23.79 36.53
N GLY A 144 18.45 24.69 37.49
CA GLY A 144 19.48 25.35 38.30
C GLY A 144 19.99 26.66 37.68
N SER A 145 20.24 27.65 38.52
CA SER A 145 20.51 29.06 38.20
C SER A 145 21.70 29.30 37.25
N ASP A 146 21.45 29.85 36.04
CA ASP A 146 22.01 31.12 35.53
C ASP A 146 21.77 31.31 34.01
N ILE A 147 21.17 32.46 33.66
CA ILE A 147 20.99 33.11 32.33
C ILE A 147 20.84 32.15 31.12
N THR A 148 19.60 31.76 30.85
CA THR A 148 19.22 31.13 29.58
C THR A 148 19.57 32.06 28.41
N LYS A 149 20.22 31.52 27.38
CA LYS A 149 20.62 32.28 26.19
C LYS A 149 19.64 31.97 25.05
N PRO A 150 18.63 32.83 24.79
CA PRO A 150 17.53 32.49 23.87
C PRO A 150 18.00 32.23 22.44
N ARG A 151 19.06 32.91 21.99
CA ARG A 151 19.65 32.70 20.66
C ARG A 151 20.23 31.29 20.49
N HIS A 152 20.83 30.73 21.55
CA HIS A 152 21.43 29.39 21.49
C HIS A 152 20.34 28.32 21.49
N VAL A 153 19.30 28.51 22.29
CA VAL A 153 18.12 27.63 22.32
C VAL A 153 17.39 27.68 20.98
N ALA A 154 17.22 28.86 20.38
CA ALA A 154 16.64 28.99 19.05
C ALA A 154 17.48 28.29 17.97
N ALA A 155 18.82 28.39 18.03
CA ALA A 155 19.71 27.67 17.12
C ALA A 155 19.62 26.14 17.28
N LEU A 156 19.45 25.64 18.51
CA LEU A 156 19.20 24.22 18.77
C LEU A 156 17.88 23.76 18.15
N ILE A 157 16.78 24.50 18.39
CA ILE A 157 15.46 24.20 17.82
C ILE A 157 15.51 24.24 16.28
N ALA A 158 16.19 25.23 15.71
CA ALA A 158 16.42 25.30 14.27
C ALA A 158 17.19 24.08 13.75
N SER A 159 18.18 23.59 14.51
CA SER A 159 18.94 22.39 14.16
C SER A 159 18.07 21.12 14.18
N VAL A 160 17.16 20.99 15.15
CA VAL A 160 16.14 19.93 15.19
C VAL A 160 15.25 20.00 13.95
N GLY A 161 14.78 21.20 13.57
CA GLY A 161 14.00 21.41 12.37
C GLY A 161 14.76 21.05 11.09
N LEU A 162 16.03 21.49 10.96
CA LEU A 162 16.90 21.18 9.82
C LEU A 162 17.13 19.67 9.65
N ALA A 163 17.21 18.91 10.74
CA ALA A 163 17.40 17.46 10.70
C ALA A 163 16.21 16.72 10.05
N LEU A 164 15.00 17.30 10.07
CA LEU A 164 13.81 16.71 9.47
C LEU A 164 13.68 16.96 7.97
N ILE A 165 14.29 18.04 7.45
CA ILE A 165 14.10 18.48 6.06
C ILE A 165 14.49 17.39 5.03
N PRO A 166 15.60 16.64 5.17
CA PRO A 166 15.91 15.57 4.20
C PRO A 166 14.80 14.53 4.09
N LEU A 167 14.22 14.09 5.22
CA LEU A 167 13.11 13.14 5.22
C LEU A 167 11.84 13.74 4.62
N ILE A 168 11.45 14.95 5.02
CA ILE A 168 10.27 15.65 4.46
C ILE A 168 10.42 15.80 2.94
N SER A 169 11.61 16.17 2.46
CA SER A 169 11.90 16.31 1.03
C SER A 169 11.79 14.98 0.30
N GLY A 170 12.29 13.89 0.90
CA GLY A 170 12.14 12.54 0.36
C GLY A 170 10.68 12.10 0.23
N PHE A 171 9.86 12.34 1.26
CA PHE A 171 8.43 12.04 1.22
C PHE A 171 7.65 12.93 0.26
N TYR A 172 8.04 14.19 0.11
CA TYR A 172 7.51 15.09 -0.92
C TYR A 172 7.76 14.53 -2.34
N LEU A 173 9.00 14.13 -2.62
CA LEU A 173 9.34 13.53 -3.92
C LEU A 173 8.59 12.21 -4.15
N GLN A 174 8.47 11.36 -3.12
CA GLN A 174 7.68 10.14 -3.20
C GLN A 174 6.21 10.43 -3.52
N SER A 175 5.57 11.34 -2.78
CA SER A 175 4.15 11.65 -2.98
C SER A 175 3.88 12.27 -4.34
N ARG A 176 4.81 13.09 -4.86
CA ARG A 176 4.71 13.66 -6.20
C ARG A 176 4.76 12.58 -7.29
N GLU A 177 5.65 11.61 -7.14
CA GLU A 177 5.77 10.52 -8.11
C GLU A 177 4.56 9.57 -8.04
N GLU A 178 4.01 9.32 -6.84
CA GLU A 178 2.75 8.57 -6.68
C GLU A 178 1.56 9.30 -7.34
N GLN A 179 1.54 10.62 -7.31
CA GLN A 179 0.52 11.41 -8.01
C GLN A 179 0.62 11.22 -9.52
N ASP A 180 1.82 11.34 -10.08
CA ASP A 180 2.05 11.21 -11.52
C ASP A 180 1.79 9.78 -12.04
N ALA A 181 2.23 8.76 -11.30
CA ALA A 181 2.15 7.36 -11.74
C ALA A 181 0.84 6.65 -11.35
N LEU A 182 0.33 6.89 -10.15
CA LEU A 182 -0.80 6.16 -9.57
C LEU A 182 -2.08 7.00 -9.50
N LYS A 183 -2.06 8.26 -9.97
CA LYS A 183 -3.19 9.21 -9.92
C LYS A 183 -3.72 9.44 -8.49
N ARG A 184 -2.84 9.35 -7.49
CA ARG A 184 -3.15 9.61 -6.08
C ARG A 184 -2.94 11.08 -5.78
N GLU A 185 -3.99 11.78 -5.35
CA GLU A 185 -3.86 13.22 -5.07
C GLU A 185 -2.97 13.46 -3.84
N MET A 186 -1.98 14.35 -4.02
CA MET A 186 -1.06 14.74 -2.94
C MET A 186 -1.77 15.59 -1.88
N LEU A 187 -2.60 16.54 -2.32
CA LEU A 187 -3.43 17.39 -1.48
C LEU A 187 -4.87 17.16 -1.89
N ARG A 188 -5.64 16.49 -1.03
CA ARG A 188 -7.05 16.19 -1.27
C ARG A 188 -7.92 17.33 -0.82
N ASP A 189 -9.00 17.56 -1.56
CA ASP A 189 -10.02 18.56 -1.23
C ASP A 189 -11.24 17.93 -0.51
N ASP A 190 -11.38 16.61 -0.62
CA ASP A 190 -12.56 15.83 -0.22
C ASP A 190 -12.45 15.15 1.15
N ALA A 191 -11.28 15.24 1.83
CA ALA A 191 -11.07 14.56 3.11
C ALA A 191 -12.02 15.04 4.23
N ILE A 192 -12.42 16.31 4.19
CA ILE A 192 -13.34 16.92 5.16
C ILE A 192 -14.45 17.64 4.39
N SER A 193 -15.68 17.18 4.58
CA SER A 193 -16.84 17.86 3.98
C SER A 193 -17.11 19.19 4.69
N ALA A 194 -17.61 20.19 3.97
CA ALA A 194 -17.96 21.50 4.55
C ALA A 194 -18.94 21.38 5.72
N SER A 195 -19.92 20.48 5.63
CA SER A 195 -20.87 20.21 6.71
C SER A 195 -20.18 19.65 7.96
N SER A 196 -19.30 18.66 7.81
CA SER A 196 -18.55 18.08 8.93
C SER A 196 -17.64 19.13 9.60
N PHE A 197 -17.01 20.00 8.81
CA PHE A 197 -16.19 21.10 9.32
C PHE A 197 -17.01 22.05 10.20
N TRP A 198 -18.12 22.58 9.68
CA TRP A 198 -18.92 23.56 10.42
C TRP A 198 -19.59 22.94 11.66
N MET A 199 -20.00 21.68 11.60
CA MET A 199 -20.48 20.97 12.78
C MET A 199 -19.38 20.76 13.82
N GLY A 200 -18.18 20.33 13.40
CA GLY A 200 -17.03 20.19 14.29
C GLY A 200 -16.64 21.53 14.93
N ALA A 201 -16.64 22.61 14.16
CA ALA A 201 -16.37 23.97 14.64
C ALA A 201 -17.45 24.44 15.63
N ALA A 202 -18.73 24.18 15.35
CA ALA A 202 -19.83 24.52 16.26
C ALA A 202 -19.76 23.74 17.58
N LEU A 203 -19.43 22.45 17.51
CA LEU A 203 -19.22 21.60 18.70
C LEU A 203 -18.04 22.11 19.54
N LEU A 204 -16.90 22.40 18.90
CA LEU A 204 -15.73 22.94 19.57
C LEU A 204 -16.02 24.30 20.21
N ALA A 205 -16.68 25.20 19.49
CA ALA A 205 -17.11 26.49 20.00
C ALA A 205 -18.08 26.33 21.19
N GLY A 206 -19.00 25.36 21.12
CA GLY A 206 -19.90 25.01 22.21
C GLY A 206 -19.16 24.52 23.45
N ILE A 207 -18.16 23.63 23.30
CA ILE A 207 -17.31 23.16 24.40
C ILE A 207 -16.54 24.32 25.03
N ILE A 208 -15.93 25.19 24.22
CA ILE A 208 -15.17 26.36 24.69
C ILE A 208 -16.09 27.34 25.43
N ALA A 209 -17.29 27.60 24.91
CA ALA A 209 -18.28 28.46 25.53
C ALA A 209 -18.75 27.90 26.88
N LEU A 210 -19.05 26.59 26.95
CA LEU A 210 -19.43 25.91 28.18
C LEU A 210 -18.30 25.92 29.22
N ALA A 211 -17.06 25.65 28.81
CA ALA A 211 -15.91 25.69 29.71
C ALA A 211 -15.63 27.11 30.24
N SER A 212 -15.78 28.13 29.39
CA SER A 212 -15.62 29.54 29.77
C SER A 212 -16.71 29.99 30.74
N TRP A 213 -17.96 29.61 30.47
CA TRP A 213 -19.08 29.86 31.36
C TRP A 213 -18.94 29.14 32.71
N ALA A 214 -18.57 27.86 32.71
CA ALA A 214 -18.34 27.09 33.93
C ALA A 214 -17.24 27.70 34.82
N ALA A 215 -16.17 28.21 34.21
CA ALA A 215 -15.10 28.89 34.95
C ALA A 215 -15.60 30.17 35.64
N GLN A 216 -16.42 30.99 34.95
CA GLN A 216 -17.02 32.20 35.51
C GLN A 216 -17.99 31.90 36.67
N VAL A 217 -18.84 30.88 36.52
CA VAL A 217 -19.77 30.45 37.58
C VAL A 217 -19.02 29.93 38.80
N SER A 218 -17.91 29.21 38.61
CA SER A 218 -17.10 28.68 39.72
C SER A 218 -16.43 29.76 40.58
N GLN A 219 -16.26 30.98 40.05
CA GLN A 219 -15.67 32.12 40.76
C GLN A 219 -16.73 32.96 41.50
N ASN A 220 -17.96 32.98 41.00
CA ASN A 220 -19.07 33.75 41.56
C ASN A 220 -20.00 32.86 42.39
N GLN A 221 -19.53 32.36 43.53
CA GLN A 221 -20.39 31.67 44.51
C GLN A 221 -21.37 32.66 45.16
N GLN A 222 -22.49 32.93 44.48
CA GLN A 222 -23.73 33.37 45.12
C GLN A 222 -24.66 32.16 45.26
N GLU A 223 -25.01 31.83 46.51
CA GLU A 223 -25.70 30.61 46.95
C GLU A 223 -27.04 30.31 46.23
N GLY A 224 -27.62 31.27 45.48
CA GLY A 224 -28.87 31.09 44.72
C GLY A 224 -28.73 30.52 43.29
N VAL A 225 -27.54 30.56 42.68
CA VAL A 225 -27.35 30.07 41.30
C VAL A 225 -27.12 28.55 41.25
N ALA A 226 -26.56 27.98 42.32
CA ALA A 226 -26.18 26.56 42.39
C ALA A 226 -27.36 25.57 42.27
N ALA A 227 -28.55 25.92 42.78
CA ALA A 227 -29.71 25.03 42.75
C ALA A 227 -30.33 24.87 41.34
N ASN A 228 -30.31 25.93 40.53
CA ASN A 228 -30.85 25.90 39.15
C ASN A 228 -29.79 25.50 38.11
N LEU A 229 -28.51 25.62 38.44
CA LEU A 229 -27.39 25.27 37.57
C LEU A 229 -27.43 23.80 37.15
N ALA A 230 -27.64 22.89 38.10
CA ALA A 230 -27.69 21.45 37.83
C ALA A 230 -28.84 21.09 36.86
N TYR A 231 -29.99 21.74 37.00
CA TYR A 231 -31.13 21.56 36.08
C TYR A 231 -30.81 22.07 34.67
N TRP A 232 -30.18 23.25 34.54
CA TRP A 232 -29.78 23.78 33.23
C TRP A 232 -28.67 22.97 32.56
N ILE A 233 -27.69 22.47 33.32
CA ILE A 233 -26.66 21.57 32.81
C ILE A 233 -27.31 20.27 32.32
N THR A 234 -28.20 19.67 33.12
CA THR A 234 -28.92 18.45 32.72
C THR A 234 -29.76 18.68 31.46
N PHE A 235 -30.49 19.80 31.39
CA PHE A 235 -31.27 20.17 30.22
C PHE A 235 -30.37 20.40 28.99
N ALA A 236 -29.23 21.06 29.15
CA ALA A 236 -28.26 21.29 28.08
C ALA A 236 -27.65 19.97 27.57
N VAL A 237 -27.31 19.03 28.47
CA VAL A 237 -26.82 17.70 28.10
C VAL A 237 -27.90 16.90 27.36
N VAL A 238 -29.14 16.91 27.85
CA VAL A 238 -30.28 16.27 27.18
C VAL A 238 -30.51 16.90 25.81
N ALA A 239 -30.53 18.23 25.71
CA ALA A 239 -30.68 18.95 24.45
C ALA A 239 -29.54 18.66 23.47
N LEU A 240 -28.29 18.54 23.96
CA LEU A 240 -27.13 18.14 23.16
C LEU A 240 -27.29 16.72 22.62
N PHE A 241 -27.71 15.76 23.46
CA PHE A 241 -27.98 14.39 23.03
C PHE A 241 -29.11 14.33 22.00
N VAL A 242 -30.19 15.06 22.23
CA VAL A 242 -31.32 15.18 21.28
C VAL A 242 -30.81 15.78 19.97
N ALA A 243 -30.04 16.86 20.00
CA ALA A 243 -29.45 17.46 18.82
C ALA A 243 -28.55 16.46 18.05
N PHE A 244 -27.71 15.68 18.75
CA PHE A 244 -26.87 14.65 18.14
C PHE A 244 -27.68 13.52 17.48
N ILE A 245 -28.80 13.11 18.07
CA ILE A 245 -29.70 12.10 17.50
C ILE A 245 -30.33 12.62 16.18
N PHE A 246 -30.75 13.88 16.17
CA PHE A 246 -31.34 14.50 14.99
C PHE A 246 -30.31 14.97 13.94
N LEU A 247 -29.03 15.08 14.31
CA LEU A 247 -27.96 15.61 13.46
C LEU A 247 -27.85 14.88 12.10
N PRO A 248 -27.82 13.53 12.03
CA PRO A 248 -27.76 12.83 10.74
C PRO A 248 -29.02 13.03 9.89
N HIS A 249 -30.17 13.28 10.52
CA HIS A 249 -31.44 13.51 9.84
C HIS A 249 -31.48 14.92 9.24
N ILE A 250 -31.01 15.91 9.98
CA ILE A 250 -30.84 17.29 9.50
C ILE A 250 -29.85 17.30 8.34
N GLN A 251 -28.72 16.59 8.47
CA GLN A 251 -27.72 16.54 7.41
C GLN A 251 -28.26 15.89 6.14
N ARG A 252 -28.92 14.73 6.24
CA ARG A 252 -29.60 14.11 5.08
C ARG A 252 -30.65 15.02 4.46
N TYR A 253 -31.40 15.76 5.27
CA TYR A 253 -32.39 16.70 4.78
C TYR A 253 -31.75 17.87 4.01
N ILE A 254 -30.64 18.42 4.51
CA ILE A 254 -29.87 19.46 3.83
C ILE A 254 -29.28 18.92 2.52
N ASP A 255 -28.69 17.73 2.54
CA ASP A 255 -28.10 17.10 1.36
C ASP A 255 -29.17 16.84 0.28
N HIS A 256 -30.37 16.36 0.66
CA HIS A 256 -31.49 16.18 -0.25
C HIS A 256 -32.04 17.50 -0.82
N LEU A 257 -32.08 18.58 -0.03
CA LEU A 257 -32.45 19.90 -0.55
C LEU A 257 -31.42 20.38 -1.58
N ALA A 258 -30.13 20.20 -1.29
CA ALA A 258 -29.05 20.56 -2.20
C ALA A 258 -29.03 19.71 -3.49
N GLU A 259 -29.45 18.44 -3.42
CA GLU A 259 -29.63 17.58 -4.60
C GLU A 259 -30.88 17.96 -5.41
N SER A 260 -31.95 18.40 -4.76
CA SER A 260 -33.22 18.79 -5.42
C SER A 260 -33.14 20.08 -6.23
N GLU A 261 -32.15 20.94 -5.93
CA GLU A 261 -31.87 22.19 -6.68
C GLU A 261 -30.87 21.97 -7.83
N ARG A 262 -30.34 20.75 -8.03
CA ARG A 262 -29.34 20.46 -9.08
C ARG A 262 -30.00 19.92 -10.35
N GLU A 263 -29.78 20.59 -11.48
CA GLU A 263 -30.01 20.00 -12.79
C GLU A 263 -28.93 18.93 -13.11
N PRO A 264 -29.31 17.80 -13.74
CA PRO A 264 -28.36 16.74 -14.09
C PRO A 264 -27.43 17.22 -15.22
N GLY A 265 -26.23 17.65 -14.86
CA GLY A 265 -25.21 18.07 -15.83
C GLY A 265 -24.14 19.01 -15.27
N ASP A 266 -24.41 19.69 -14.16
CA ASP A 266 -23.47 20.68 -13.61
C ASP A 266 -22.53 20.05 -12.57
N THR A 267 -21.40 19.52 -13.04
CA THR A 267 -20.38 18.86 -12.20
C THR A 267 -19.47 19.84 -11.44
N ALA A 268 -19.73 21.14 -11.51
CA ALA A 268 -18.92 22.18 -10.89
C ALA A 268 -19.75 23.15 -10.03
N ALA A 269 -20.48 22.62 -9.04
CA ALA A 269 -21.14 23.49 -8.06
C ALA A 269 -20.14 23.96 -6.99
N ASN A 270 -19.57 25.14 -7.19
CA ASN A 270 -18.86 25.92 -6.19
C ASN A 270 -19.70 26.04 -4.92
N THR A 271 -19.42 25.23 -3.89
CA THR A 271 -19.69 25.63 -2.50
C THR A 271 -19.20 27.07 -2.37
N PRO A 272 -20.02 28.05 -1.92
CA PRO A 272 -19.57 29.44 -1.85
C PRO A 272 -18.23 29.48 -1.14
N LEU A 273 -17.23 30.11 -1.77
CA LEU A 273 -15.81 30.00 -1.39
C LEU A 273 -15.60 30.18 0.12
N LEU A 274 -16.36 31.08 0.76
CA LEU A 274 -16.30 31.34 2.20
C LEU A 274 -16.75 30.17 3.09
N ILE A 275 -17.67 29.32 2.63
CA ILE A 275 -18.19 28.16 3.38
C ILE A 275 -17.35 26.91 3.09
N GLY A 276 -16.86 26.74 1.85
CA GLY A 276 -16.08 25.58 1.42
C GLY A 276 -14.57 25.69 1.66
N ALA A 277 -13.98 26.88 1.50
CA ALA A 277 -12.52 27.06 1.60
C ALA A 277 -11.91 26.65 2.95
N PRO A 278 -12.55 26.88 4.12
CA PRO A 278 -12.03 26.40 5.39
C PRO A 278 -11.93 24.87 5.45
N ALA A 279 -12.91 24.17 4.86
CA ALA A 279 -12.91 22.71 4.80
C ALA A 279 -11.82 22.21 3.85
N ILE A 280 -11.67 22.81 2.66
CA ILE A 280 -10.60 22.49 1.71
C ILE A 280 -9.22 22.71 2.34
N ALA A 281 -9.02 23.84 3.01
CA ALA A 281 -7.76 24.14 3.70
C ALA A 281 -7.45 23.11 4.80
N LEU A 282 -8.46 22.64 5.53
CA LEU A 282 -8.29 21.60 6.54
C LEU A 282 -8.04 20.22 5.89
N SER A 283 -8.65 19.92 4.74
CA SER A 283 -8.35 18.72 3.93
C SER A 283 -6.90 18.71 3.42
N TRP A 284 -6.38 19.86 2.99
CA TRP A 284 -4.97 20.02 2.64
C TRP A 284 -4.05 19.81 3.83
N PHE A 285 -4.41 20.40 4.97
CA PHE A 285 -3.66 20.22 6.20
C PHE A 285 -3.64 18.75 6.64
N ASP A 286 -4.78 18.06 6.58
CA ASP A 286 -4.87 16.62 6.86
C ASP A 286 -4.02 15.80 5.89
N SER A 287 -4.04 16.15 4.60
CA SER A 287 -3.16 15.52 3.59
C SER A 287 -1.68 15.70 3.93
N VAL A 288 -1.27 16.88 4.40
CA VAL A 288 0.11 17.15 4.85
C VAL A 288 0.46 16.34 6.09
N LEU A 289 -0.44 16.25 7.07
CA LEU A 289 -0.26 15.41 8.25
C LEU A 289 -0.02 13.96 7.83
N VAL A 290 -0.89 13.42 6.99
CA VAL A 290 -0.93 12.01 6.63
C VAL A 290 0.24 11.60 5.72
N ARG A 291 0.54 12.41 4.69
CA ARG A 291 1.55 12.05 3.68
C ARG A 291 2.97 12.47 4.05
N PHE A 292 3.14 13.52 4.86
CA PHE A 292 4.49 14.02 5.21
C PHE A 292 4.83 13.85 6.68
N ILE A 293 3.96 14.25 7.60
CA ILE A 293 4.32 14.29 9.03
C ILE A 293 4.24 12.90 9.67
N ALA A 294 3.20 12.13 9.40
CA ALA A 294 3.05 10.77 9.91
C ALA A 294 4.25 9.87 9.54
N PRO A 295 4.75 9.86 8.28
CA PRO A 295 5.95 9.09 7.96
C PRO A 295 7.20 9.53 8.71
N LEU A 296 7.32 10.77 9.22
CA LEU A 296 8.49 11.20 10.02
C LEU A 296 8.66 10.46 11.33
N THR A 297 7.63 9.75 11.81
CA THR A 297 7.75 8.85 12.96
C THR A 297 8.50 7.57 12.61
N GLY A 298 8.67 7.26 11.32
CA GLY A 298 9.22 6.01 10.83
C GLY A 298 8.24 4.83 10.89
N ALA A 299 6.99 5.05 11.30
CA ALA A 299 5.95 4.00 11.37
C ALA A 299 5.64 3.35 10.01
N THR A 300 5.96 4.02 8.91
CA THR A 300 5.73 3.53 7.53
C THR A 300 6.86 2.63 7.01
N GLN A 301 7.93 2.45 7.78
CA GLN A 301 9.07 1.63 7.37
C GLN A 301 8.79 0.14 7.59
N HIS A 302 9.18 -0.70 6.63
CA HIS A 302 8.95 -2.14 6.72
C HIS A 302 9.94 -2.86 7.64
N GLY A 303 9.55 -4.05 8.09
CA GLY A 303 10.43 -4.98 8.83
C GLY A 303 9.92 -5.31 10.24
N PRO A 304 10.36 -6.44 10.80
CA PRO A 304 9.92 -6.87 12.13
C PRO A 304 10.44 -5.88 13.19
N LEU A 305 9.54 -5.36 14.03
CA LEU A 305 9.81 -4.39 15.10
C LEU A 305 10.45 -3.05 14.68
N VAL A 306 10.82 -2.89 13.41
CA VAL A 306 11.44 -1.67 12.87
C VAL A 306 10.53 -0.45 13.03
N PRO A 307 9.27 -0.45 12.56
CA PRO A 307 8.41 0.72 12.67
C PRO A 307 8.11 1.10 14.12
N HIS A 308 7.88 0.13 15.01
CA HIS A 308 7.69 0.38 16.45
C HIS A 308 8.94 1.01 17.09
N GLY A 309 10.12 0.45 16.80
CA GLY A 309 11.39 0.99 17.29
C GLY A 309 11.65 2.40 16.78
N PHE A 310 11.30 2.69 15.53
CA PHE A 310 11.49 4.00 14.92
C PHE A 310 10.57 5.05 15.52
N VAL A 311 9.31 4.72 15.82
CA VAL A 311 8.39 5.61 16.55
C VAL A 311 9.00 5.98 17.91
N ILE A 312 9.49 5.01 18.67
CA ILE A 312 10.14 5.23 19.98
C ILE A 312 11.40 6.11 19.82
N LEU A 313 12.29 5.76 18.88
CA LEU A 313 13.54 6.50 18.64
C LEU A 313 13.30 7.92 18.10
N SER A 314 12.15 8.19 17.50
CA SER A 314 11.75 9.54 17.09
C SER A 314 11.20 10.36 18.28
N LEU A 315 10.32 9.75 19.09
CA LEU A 315 9.60 10.46 20.14
C LEU A 315 10.40 10.62 21.43
N VAL A 316 11.20 9.63 21.85
CA VAL A 316 11.97 9.69 23.10
C VAL A 316 12.94 10.89 23.12
N PRO A 317 13.79 11.13 22.11
CA PRO A 317 14.67 12.30 22.12
C PRO A 317 13.93 13.64 22.17
N LEU A 318 12.77 13.73 21.51
CA LEU A 318 11.92 14.92 21.52
C LEU A 318 11.30 15.16 22.90
N THR A 319 10.82 14.10 23.57
CA THR A 319 10.32 14.19 24.95
C THR A 319 11.43 14.63 25.93
N ALA A 320 12.63 14.04 25.79
CA ALA A 320 13.78 14.39 26.61
C ALA A 320 14.24 15.84 26.39
N LEU A 321 14.34 16.29 25.14
CA LEU A 321 14.62 17.70 24.82
C LEU A 321 13.55 18.62 25.37
N GLY A 322 12.28 18.22 25.24
CA GLY A 322 11.14 18.95 25.79
C GLY A 322 11.17 19.12 27.30
N PHE A 323 11.82 18.20 28.02
CA PHE A 323 12.00 18.30 29.47
C PHE A 323 13.26 19.08 29.87
N ILE A 324 14.40 18.85 29.21
CA ILE A 324 15.70 19.44 29.57
C ILE A 324 15.76 20.95 29.26
N LEU A 325 15.08 21.36 28.19
CA LEU A 325 15.09 22.76 27.75
C LEU A 325 14.41 23.69 28.76
N PRO A 326 14.93 24.91 28.92
CA PRO A 326 14.33 25.90 29.80
C PRO A 326 12.92 26.25 29.36
N GLN A 327 12.05 26.48 30.33
CA GLN A 327 10.70 26.94 30.06
C GLN A 327 10.72 28.31 29.38
N PRO A 328 9.93 28.56 28.32
CA PRO A 328 8.95 27.66 27.67
C PRO A 328 9.48 26.96 26.40
N TYR A 329 10.78 27.02 26.12
CA TYR A 329 11.36 26.59 24.85
C TYR A 329 11.25 25.07 24.61
N GLY A 330 11.10 24.27 25.68
CA GLY A 330 10.80 22.84 25.58
C GLY A 330 9.44 22.53 24.93
N LEU A 331 8.55 23.53 24.82
CA LEU A 331 7.26 23.37 24.13
C LEU A 331 7.43 23.05 22.64
N ALA A 332 8.47 23.56 21.97
CA ALA A 332 8.68 23.33 20.55
C ALA A 332 8.88 21.84 20.18
N PRO A 333 9.84 21.10 20.78
CA PRO A 333 9.99 19.67 20.51
C PRO A 333 8.79 18.84 21.01
N ILE A 334 8.11 19.26 22.09
CA ILE A 334 6.88 18.60 22.56
C ILE A 334 5.74 18.76 21.55
N ALA A 335 5.52 19.97 21.03
CA ALA A 335 4.50 20.26 20.04
C ALA A 335 4.76 19.48 18.74
N LEU A 336 6.02 19.38 18.32
CA LEU A 336 6.42 18.53 17.21
C LEU A 336 6.09 17.05 17.47
N GLY A 337 6.40 16.53 18.66
CA GLY A 337 6.06 15.16 19.06
C GLY A 337 4.54 14.92 19.08
N MET A 338 3.75 15.84 19.62
CA MET A 338 2.29 15.76 19.60
C MET A 338 1.74 15.80 18.17
N LEU A 339 2.27 16.67 17.32
CA LEU A 339 1.89 16.78 15.91
C LEU A 339 2.16 15.46 15.16
N MET A 340 3.31 14.83 15.43
CA MET A 340 3.65 13.51 14.88
C MET A 340 2.68 12.41 15.32
N VAL A 341 2.30 12.39 16.60
CA VAL A 341 1.33 11.43 17.14
C VAL A 341 -0.05 11.62 16.51
N ILE A 342 -0.53 12.86 16.43
CA ILE A 342 -1.82 13.19 15.79
C ILE A 342 -1.80 12.78 14.32
N ALA A 343 -0.72 13.11 13.60
CA ALA A 343 -0.56 12.74 12.20
C ALA A 343 -0.59 11.22 11.99
N LEU A 344 0.04 10.45 12.88
CA LEU A 344 0.03 8.99 12.83
C LEU A 344 -1.38 8.43 13.01
N GLY A 345 -2.14 8.98 13.97
CA GLY A 345 -3.55 8.67 14.17
C GLY A 345 -4.42 8.97 12.93
N ARG A 346 -4.21 10.13 12.31
CA ARG A 346 -4.90 10.51 11.06
C ARG A 346 -4.56 9.58 9.90
N ARG A 347 -3.29 9.19 9.77
CA ARG A 347 -2.87 8.24 8.73
C ARG A 347 -3.48 6.86 8.93
N TRP A 348 -3.57 6.38 10.18
CA TRP A 348 -4.28 5.14 10.48
C TRP A 348 -5.77 5.21 10.12
N ALA A 349 -6.44 6.34 10.38
CA ALA A 349 -7.83 6.53 9.99
C ALA A 349 -8.04 6.47 8.45
N TRP A 350 -7.14 7.07 7.67
CA TRP A 350 -7.20 6.98 6.20
C TRP A 350 -6.97 5.55 5.68
N ILE A 351 -6.08 4.78 6.31
CA ILE A 351 -5.88 3.37 5.95
C ILE A 351 -7.15 2.56 6.22
N GLU A 352 -7.87 2.84 7.30
CA GLU A 352 -9.13 2.16 7.62
C GLU A 352 -10.26 2.57 6.66
N GLU A 353 -10.26 3.82 6.18
CA GLU A 353 -11.16 4.28 5.12
C GLU A 353 -10.85 3.59 3.78
N ASP A 354 -9.59 3.58 3.35
CA ASP A 354 -9.12 2.85 2.17
C ASP A 354 -9.52 1.37 2.26
N ARG A 355 -9.40 0.77 3.45
CA ARG A 355 -9.76 -0.64 3.71
C ARG A 355 -11.25 -0.88 3.50
N GLU A 356 -12.10 0.03 3.97
CA GLU A 356 -13.54 -0.06 3.77
C GLU A 356 -13.90 0.10 2.28
N ILE A 357 -13.27 1.05 1.59
CA ILE A 357 -13.44 1.25 0.14
C ILE A 357 -13.01 -0.01 -0.63
N ALA A 358 -11.83 -0.57 -0.32
CA ALA A 358 -11.33 -1.78 -0.97
C ALA A 358 -12.25 -2.98 -0.74
N SER A 359 -12.85 -3.11 0.46
CA SER A 359 -13.82 -4.17 0.74
C SER A 359 -15.10 -4.05 -0.08
N ARG A 360 -15.53 -2.81 -0.41
CA ARG A 360 -16.72 -2.55 -1.23
C ARG A 360 -16.45 -2.67 -2.72
N LEU A 361 -15.29 -2.19 -3.17
CA LEU A 361 -14.87 -2.24 -4.57
C LEU A 361 -14.26 -3.60 -4.97
N LEU A 362 -13.93 -4.45 -4.01
CA LEU A 362 -13.21 -5.71 -4.19
C LEU A 362 -11.87 -5.53 -4.92
N ARG A 363 -11.25 -4.34 -4.81
CA ARG A 363 -9.99 -3.97 -5.46
C ARG A 363 -9.12 -3.18 -4.51
N THR A 364 -7.80 -3.41 -4.57
CA THR A 364 -6.82 -2.67 -3.74
C THR A 364 -6.08 -1.57 -4.50
N ASP A 365 -6.31 -1.44 -5.81
CA ASP A 365 -5.58 -0.57 -6.70
C ASP A 365 -6.43 0.55 -7.32
N GLY A 366 -7.66 0.75 -6.82
CA GLY A 366 -8.57 1.78 -7.29
C GLY A 366 -8.04 3.20 -7.07
N LYS A 367 -8.46 4.14 -7.93
CA LYS A 367 -8.10 5.59 -7.80
C LYS A 367 -8.55 6.20 -6.47
N GLN A 368 -9.60 5.63 -5.87
CA GLN A 368 -10.14 6.02 -4.58
C GLN A 368 -9.20 5.63 -3.42
N ILE A 369 -8.26 4.69 -3.63
CA ILE A 369 -7.30 4.25 -2.62
C ILE A 369 -6.11 5.21 -2.58
N GLN A 370 -5.97 5.93 -1.48
CA GLN A 370 -5.05 7.07 -1.40
C GLN A 370 -3.68 6.71 -0.83
N ILE A 371 -3.64 5.82 0.17
CA ILE A 371 -2.43 5.36 0.84
C ILE A 371 -2.11 3.93 0.41
N GLY A 372 -3.09 3.04 0.52
CA GLY A 372 -2.95 1.60 0.29
C GLY A 372 -2.60 0.79 1.56
N PHE A 373 -2.26 -0.48 1.35
CA PHE A 373 -2.29 -1.52 2.40
C PHE A 373 -0.92 -2.10 2.78
N GLU A 374 0.18 -1.40 2.48
CA GLU A 374 1.53 -1.92 2.76
C GLU A 374 1.84 -2.00 4.26
N ASN A 375 1.22 -1.16 5.11
CA ASN A 375 1.42 -1.13 6.55
C ASN A 375 0.08 -1.06 7.30
N ASP A 376 -0.12 -1.95 8.26
CA ASP A 376 -1.20 -1.82 9.26
C ASP A 376 -0.67 -0.98 10.43
N LEU A 377 -0.89 0.35 10.38
CA LEU A 377 -0.35 1.31 11.35
C LEU A 377 -1.06 1.30 12.72
N LYS A 378 -1.92 0.32 12.98
CA LYS A 378 -2.71 0.25 14.21
C LYS A 378 -1.84 0.28 15.46
N ASP A 379 -0.84 -0.59 15.55
CA ASP A 379 -0.03 -0.75 16.76
C ASP A 379 0.91 0.46 16.94
N GLU A 380 1.45 1.00 15.85
CA GLU A 380 2.25 2.22 15.86
C GLU A 380 1.43 3.45 16.28
N ALA A 381 0.19 3.59 15.82
CA ALA A 381 -0.71 4.68 16.21
C ALA A 381 -1.06 4.59 17.70
N LEU A 382 -1.37 3.39 18.21
CA LEU A 382 -1.61 3.16 19.64
C LEU A 382 -0.37 3.47 20.49
N LEU A 383 0.82 3.09 20.00
CA LEU A 383 2.08 3.44 20.64
C LEU A 383 2.29 4.96 20.66
N GLY A 384 1.99 5.66 19.55
CA GLY A 384 1.99 7.12 19.50
C GLY A 384 1.04 7.74 20.52
N TYR A 385 -0.19 7.25 20.64
CA TYR A 385 -1.14 7.71 21.66
C TYR A 385 -0.64 7.45 23.08
N ALA A 386 0.07 6.34 23.32
CA ALA A 386 0.69 6.09 24.62
C ALA A 386 1.73 7.14 25.01
N PHE A 387 2.43 7.75 24.04
CA PHE A 387 3.34 8.87 24.32
C PHE A 387 2.62 10.16 24.76
N LEU A 388 1.31 10.31 24.50
CA LEU A 388 0.56 11.47 25.01
C LEU A 388 0.50 11.51 26.53
N PHE A 389 0.53 10.35 27.21
CA PHE A 389 0.63 10.27 28.67
C PHE A 389 1.90 10.90 29.24
N ILE A 390 2.94 11.05 28.42
CA ILE A 390 4.19 11.71 28.79
C ILE A 390 4.21 13.14 28.24
N LEU A 391 3.86 13.33 26.95
CA LEU A 391 3.93 14.61 26.26
C LEU A 391 3.00 15.68 26.86
N VAL A 392 1.78 15.30 27.27
CA VAL A 392 0.79 16.25 27.81
C VAL A 392 1.20 16.84 29.16
N PRO A 393 1.57 16.03 30.18
CA PRO A 393 2.11 16.58 31.42
C PRO A 393 3.38 17.42 31.20
N LEU A 394 4.26 17.03 30.27
CA LEU A 394 5.43 17.85 29.92
C LEU A 394 5.05 19.17 29.24
N ALA A 395 4.01 19.18 28.40
CA ALA A 395 3.49 20.42 27.83
C ALA A 395 2.93 21.34 28.91
N LEU A 396 2.18 20.81 29.88
CA LEU A 396 1.67 21.60 31.02
C LEU A 396 2.82 22.19 31.85
N HIS A 397 3.87 21.40 32.10
CA HIS A 397 5.10 21.88 32.74
C HIS A 397 5.71 23.08 31.99
N GLN A 398 5.87 22.98 30.67
CA GLN A 398 6.47 24.03 29.83
C GLN A 398 5.57 25.27 29.72
N ILE A 399 4.24 25.09 29.62
CA ILE A 399 3.24 26.16 29.60
C ILE A 399 3.19 26.90 30.94
N ASN A 400 3.42 26.20 32.06
CA ASN A 400 3.44 26.82 33.38
C ASN A 400 4.54 27.89 33.52
N GLY A 401 5.64 27.76 32.77
CA GLY A 401 6.68 28.80 32.73
C GLY A 401 6.24 30.11 32.05
N VAL A 402 5.13 30.11 31.31
CA VAL A 402 4.54 31.31 30.67
C VAL A 402 3.42 31.89 31.52
N PHE A 403 2.50 31.03 31.97
CA PHE A 403 1.26 31.48 32.63
C PHE A 403 1.33 31.47 34.16
N HIS A 404 2.34 30.83 34.75
CA HIS A 404 2.49 30.64 36.20
C HIS A 404 1.19 30.15 36.88
N ALA A 405 0.48 29.26 36.19
CA ALA A 405 -0.85 28.79 36.57
C ALA A 405 -0.82 27.76 37.71
N PHE A 406 0.33 27.13 37.98
CA PHE A 406 0.48 26.03 38.92
C PHE A 406 1.68 26.23 39.87
N THR A 407 1.53 25.76 41.12
CA THR A 407 2.56 25.76 42.18
C THR A 407 2.63 24.38 42.85
N GLY A 408 3.64 24.14 43.70
CA GLY A 408 3.64 22.94 44.53
C GLY A 408 2.47 22.93 45.52
N ALA A 409 2.09 21.75 46.01
CA ALA A 409 0.93 21.54 46.89
C ALA A 409 0.88 22.47 48.11
N ASP A 410 2.04 22.83 48.67
CA ASP A 410 2.16 23.71 49.84
C ASP A 410 2.55 25.16 49.49
N GLY A 411 2.41 25.56 48.22
CA GLY A 411 2.93 26.82 47.69
C GLY A 411 4.46 26.86 47.50
N ALA A 412 5.13 25.75 47.81
CA ALA A 412 6.56 25.56 47.61
C ALA A 412 6.92 25.39 46.12
N PRO A 413 8.19 25.65 45.73
CA PRO A 413 8.68 25.26 44.42
C PRO A 413 8.59 23.74 44.24
N ILE A 414 8.20 23.31 43.02
CA ILE A 414 8.00 21.90 42.68
C ILE A 414 9.35 21.18 42.71
N SER A 415 9.53 20.26 43.66
CA SER A 415 10.64 19.31 43.69
C SER A 415 10.39 18.17 42.69
N ASP A 416 11.45 17.67 42.05
CA ASP A 416 11.39 16.62 41.02
C ASP A 416 10.32 16.84 39.93
N PRO A 417 10.46 17.89 39.11
CA PRO A 417 9.41 18.35 38.20
C PRO A 417 8.88 17.26 37.27
N PHE A 418 9.73 16.35 36.78
CA PHE A 418 9.28 15.27 35.90
C PHE A 418 8.21 14.39 36.56
N PHE A 419 8.51 13.83 37.73
CA PHE A 419 7.61 12.92 38.44
C PHE A 419 6.42 13.67 39.06
N ALA A 420 6.61 14.92 39.50
CA ALA A 420 5.53 15.73 40.02
C ALA A 420 4.45 16.01 38.96
N TRP A 421 4.84 16.41 37.75
CA TRP A 421 3.90 16.67 36.65
C TRP A 421 3.26 15.37 36.12
N LEU A 422 4.02 14.28 36.04
CA LEU A 422 3.48 12.97 35.66
C LEU A 422 2.48 12.44 36.70
N SER A 423 2.77 12.58 37.99
CA SER A 423 1.87 12.18 39.08
C SER A 423 0.61 13.04 39.14
N PHE A 424 0.74 14.36 38.96
CA PHE A 424 -0.40 15.27 38.87
C PHE A 424 -1.33 14.88 37.73
N PHE A 425 -0.80 14.76 36.50
CA PHE A 425 -1.61 14.40 35.35
C PHE A 425 -2.13 12.97 35.42
N GLY A 426 -1.34 12.03 35.94
CA GLY A 426 -1.78 10.66 36.19
C GLY A 426 -2.93 10.58 37.19
N GLY A 427 -2.92 11.41 38.23
CA GLY A 427 -4.04 11.58 39.17
C GLY A 427 -5.28 12.16 38.49
N GLU A 428 -5.13 13.23 37.70
CA GLU A 428 -6.24 13.82 36.92
C GLU A 428 -6.82 12.85 35.88
N LEU A 429 -5.99 12.00 35.30
CA LEU A 429 -6.42 10.99 34.35
C LEU A 429 -7.08 9.78 35.04
N ALA A 430 -6.59 9.37 36.21
CA ALA A 430 -7.19 8.29 37.00
C ALA A 430 -8.66 8.56 37.34
N LYS A 431 -9.02 9.83 37.56
CA LYS A 431 -10.42 10.28 37.72
C LYS A 431 -11.31 9.96 36.50
N ALA A 432 -10.71 9.70 35.33
CA ALA A 432 -11.41 9.44 34.06
C ALA A 432 -11.40 7.96 33.63
N VAL A 433 -10.64 7.08 34.29
CA VAL A 433 -10.32 5.72 33.78
C VAL A 433 -11.55 4.80 33.66
N PRO A 434 -12.56 4.88 34.55
CA PRO A 434 -13.93 4.57 34.19
C PRO A 434 -14.57 5.84 33.63
N PHE A 435 -15.41 5.74 32.59
CA PHE A 435 -16.25 6.83 32.07
C PHE A 435 -17.15 7.52 33.13
N VAL A 436 -17.10 7.03 34.37
CA VAL A 436 -17.78 7.52 35.56
C VAL A 436 -16.70 8.04 36.49
N ASP A 437 -16.86 9.26 37.02
CA ASP A 437 -15.95 9.87 38.00
C ASP A 437 -16.03 9.15 39.35
N TRP A 438 -15.50 7.94 39.39
CA TRP A 438 -15.43 7.08 40.56
C TRP A 438 -14.59 7.72 41.67
N TRP A 439 -13.65 8.58 41.30
CA TRP A 439 -12.75 9.24 42.24
C TRP A 439 -13.53 10.15 43.18
N GLU A 440 -14.46 10.94 42.64
CA GLU A 440 -15.37 11.76 43.44
C GLU A 440 -16.42 10.89 44.16
N ILE A 441 -17.01 9.89 43.48
CA ILE A 441 -18.02 8.99 44.07
C ILE A 441 -17.50 8.25 45.31
N TYR A 442 -16.26 7.74 45.26
CA TYR A 442 -15.63 7.04 46.36
C TYR A 442 -14.81 7.96 47.28
N SER A 443 -14.84 9.28 47.02
CA SER A 443 -14.13 10.29 47.83
C SER A 443 -12.65 9.96 48.04
N VAL A 444 -11.97 9.54 46.97
CA VAL A 444 -10.53 9.22 47.01
C VAL A 444 -9.74 10.52 47.15
N ASP A 445 -9.09 10.73 48.30
CA ASP A 445 -8.26 11.91 48.54
C ASP A 445 -6.77 11.55 48.42
N ILE A 446 -6.21 11.75 47.22
CA ILE A 446 -4.77 11.65 46.99
C ILE A 446 -4.25 13.07 46.78
N ARG A 447 -3.39 13.52 47.69
CA ARG A 447 -2.70 14.81 47.56
C ARG A 447 -1.75 14.76 46.37
N THR A 448 -2.10 15.47 45.30
CA THR A 448 -1.21 15.64 44.15
C THR A 448 -0.09 16.63 44.49
N PRO A 449 1.14 16.40 44.00
CA PRO A 449 2.29 17.25 44.31
C PRO A 449 2.21 18.66 43.68
N VAL A 450 1.33 18.83 42.69
CA VAL A 450 1.06 20.10 41.99
C VAL A 450 -0.38 20.53 42.29
N ALA A 451 -0.56 21.83 42.54
CA ALA A 451 -1.84 22.47 42.76
C ALA A 451 -1.97 23.74 41.89
N GLY A 452 -3.21 24.15 41.60
CA GLY A 452 -3.46 25.42 40.92
C GLY A 452 -2.99 26.60 41.78
N ALA A 453 -2.28 27.55 41.18
CA ALA A 453 -1.80 28.74 41.87
C ALA A 453 -2.98 29.58 42.38
N CYS A 454 -2.86 30.16 43.57
CA CYS A 454 -3.90 31.01 44.14
C CYS A 454 -3.79 32.46 43.69
N VAL A 455 -4.92 33.08 43.37
CA VAL A 455 -5.04 34.51 43.13
C VAL A 455 -4.93 35.21 44.50
N ALA A 456 -3.77 35.82 44.78
CA ALA A 456 -3.45 36.59 46.00
C ALA A 456 -3.09 35.81 47.30
N GLY A 457 -2.57 34.59 47.20
CA GLY A 457 -1.88 33.91 48.33
C GLY A 457 -2.77 33.33 49.44
N ASP A 458 -4.10 33.46 49.34
CA ASP A 458 -5.04 32.94 50.33
C ASP A 458 -5.59 31.57 49.90
N CYS A 459 -4.84 30.51 50.18
CA CYS A 459 -5.24 29.11 49.93
C CYS A 459 -5.63 28.36 51.21
N SER A 460 -5.55 29.00 52.37
CA SER A 460 -5.65 28.35 53.70
C SER A 460 -7.03 28.45 54.37
N GLY A 461 -8.08 28.77 53.63
CA GLY A 461 -9.44 28.89 54.15
C GLY A 461 -10.32 27.67 53.86
N THR A 462 -11.26 27.37 54.74
CA THR A 462 -12.34 26.37 54.60
C THR A 462 -13.36 26.68 53.49
N GLN A 463 -13.04 27.58 52.56
CA GLN A 463 -13.83 27.89 51.36
C GLN A 463 -12.99 27.58 50.12
N ALA A 464 -13.65 27.18 49.02
CA ALA A 464 -12.99 26.70 47.81
C ALA A 464 -11.89 27.68 47.35
N PRO A 465 -10.64 27.23 47.19
CA PRO A 465 -9.51 28.11 46.93
C PRO A 465 -9.70 28.89 45.61
N ASN A 466 -9.40 30.20 45.64
CA ASN A 466 -9.43 31.09 44.47
C ASN A 466 -8.26 30.77 43.53
N ILE A 467 -8.38 29.68 42.78
CA ILE A 467 -7.38 29.21 41.82
C ILE A 467 -7.38 30.09 40.55
N VAL A 468 -6.19 30.37 40.01
CA VAL A 468 -6.00 31.05 38.73
C VAL A 468 -6.82 30.37 37.62
N PRO A 469 -7.72 31.07 36.91
CA PRO A 469 -8.61 30.45 35.93
C PRO A 469 -7.85 29.73 34.81
N ALA A 470 -6.64 30.19 34.44
CA ALA A 470 -5.79 29.50 33.48
C ALA A 470 -5.44 28.06 33.91
N ALA A 471 -5.24 27.79 35.22
CA ALA A 471 -4.95 26.44 35.72
C ALA A 471 -6.12 25.49 35.48
N LYS A 472 -7.35 25.98 35.71
CA LYS A 472 -8.59 25.24 35.45
C LYS A 472 -8.76 24.94 33.95
N HIS A 473 -8.59 25.95 33.09
CA HIS A 473 -8.72 25.79 31.65
C HIS A 473 -7.64 24.89 31.03
N LEU A 474 -6.39 24.99 31.49
CA LEU A 474 -5.28 24.16 31.01
C LEU A 474 -5.45 22.70 31.43
N THR A 475 -5.87 22.44 32.68
CA THR A 475 -6.18 21.09 33.15
C THR A 475 -7.36 20.50 32.38
N PHE A 476 -8.42 21.28 32.19
CA PHE A 476 -9.58 20.86 31.38
C PHE A 476 -9.19 20.55 29.94
N ALA A 477 -8.42 21.43 29.27
CA ALA A 477 -8.00 21.23 27.88
C ALA A 477 -7.09 20.00 27.72
N ALA A 478 -6.13 19.81 28.63
CA ALA A 478 -5.25 18.66 28.63
C ALA A 478 -6.04 17.35 28.80
N ARG A 479 -7.03 17.35 29.70
CA ARG A 479 -7.91 16.19 29.92
C ARG A 479 -8.82 15.94 28.73
N ALA A 480 -9.52 16.96 28.23
CA ALA A 480 -10.38 16.83 27.06
C ALA A 480 -9.61 16.29 25.84
N MET A 481 -8.37 16.74 25.62
CA MET A 481 -7.52 16.24 24.53
C MET A 481 -7.24 14.74 24.67
N VAL A 482 -6.75 14.29 25.84
CA VAL A 482 -6.38 12.88 26.04
C VAL A 482 -7.61 11.98 26.08
N ASP A 483 -8.66 12.40 26.79
CA ASP A 483 -9.90 11.63 26.90
C ASP A 483 -10.55 11.43 25.52
N LEU A 484 -10.65 12.50 24.70
CA LEU A 484 -11.19 12.38 23.34
C LEU A 484 -10.36 11.46 22.45
N VAL A 485 -9.02 11.54 22.52
CA VAL A 485 -8.13 10.67 21.74
C VAL A 485 -8.26 9.21 22.18
N ILE A 486 -8.30 8.94 23.49
CA ILE A 486 -8.49 7.58 24.02
C ILE A 486 -9.85 7.03 23.62
N MET A 487 -10.93 7.83 23.76
CA MET A 487 -12.27 7.41 23.35
C MET A 487 -12.36 7.12 21.86
N ALA A 488 -11.79 8.00 21.02
CA ALA A 488 -11.73 7.79 19.59
C ALA A 488 -10.98 6.50 19.22
N ALA A 489 -9.79 6.30 19.80
CA ALA A 489 -8.99 5.09 19.58
C ALA A 489 -9.71 3.82 20.05
N LEU A 490 -10.39 3.86 21.20
CA LEU A 490 -11.15 2.74 21.74
C LEU A 490 -12.36 2.41 20.85
N PHE A 491 -13.15 3.40 20.45
CA PHE A 491 -14.29 3.18 19.57
C PHE A 491 -13.86 2.66 18.20
N GLN A 492 -12.76 3.18 17.65
CA GLN A 492 -12.19 2.68 16.41
C GLN A 492 -11.72 1.22 16.57
N ALA A 493 -11.02 0.88 17.66
CA ALA A 493 -10.59 -0.49 17.95
C ALA A 493 -11.79 -1.45 18.10
N ILE A 494 -12.84 -1.04 18.82
CA ILE A 494 -14.09 -1.81 18.94
C ILE A 494 -14.77 -1.96 17.58
N GLY A 495 -14.83 -0.89 16.78
CA GLY A 495 -15.40 -0.91 15.43
C GLY A 495 -14.69 -1.91 14.51
N ILE A 496 -13.35 -1.91 14.51
CA ILE A 496 -12.53 -2.87 13.76
C ILE A 496 -12.79 -4.30 14.25
N TRP A 497 -12.85 -4.52 15.56
CA TRP A 497 -13.13 -5.83 16.14
C TRP A 497 -14.52 -6.35 15.76
N GLN A 498 -15.55 -5.50 15.84
CA GLN A 498 -16.92 -5.85 15.45
C GLN A 498 -17.01 -6.13 13.95
N ARG A 499 -16.37 -5.33 13.11
CA ARG A 499 -16.33 -5.50 11.65
C ARG A 499 -15.64 -6.79 11.25
N SER A 500 -14.43 -7.06 11.77
CA SER A 500 -13.69 -8.30 11.49
C SER A 500 -14.50 -9.53 11.95
N ARG A 501 -15.11 -9.48 13.14
CA ARG A 501 -15.99 -10.55 13.62
C ARG A 501 -17.24 -10.72 12.76
N ALA A 502 -17.82 -9.63 12.26
CA ALA A 502 -18.97 -9.68 11.37
C ALA A 502 -18.59 -10.32 10.03
N GLN A 503 -17.46 -9.93 9.44
CA GLN A 503 -16.95 -10.55 8.22
C GLN A 503 -16.66 -12.04 8.39
N ASP A 504 -15.98 -12.44 9.48
CA ASP A 504 -15.74 -13.85 9.78
C ASP A 504 -17.05 -14.63 9.88
N ARG A 505 -18.07 -14.08 10.54
CA ARG A 505 -19.40 -14.70 10.64
C ARG A 505 -20.12 -14.77 9.30
N LEU A 506 -20.05 -13.72 8.48
CA LEU A 506 -20.70 -13.68 7.17
C LEU A 506 -20.03 -14.65 6.19
N TYR A 507 -18.70 -14.78 6.26
CA TYR A 507 -17.96 -15.81 5.54
C TYR A 507 -18.37 -17.19 6.06
N ASP A 508 -18.33 -17.44 7.37
CA ASP A 508 -18.71 -18.73 7.93
C ASP A 508 -20.19 -19.11 7.68
N ALA A 509 -21.04 -18.13 7.38
CA ALA A 509 -22.44 -18.30 6.99
C ALA A 509 -22.66 -18.47 5.48
N GLY A 510 -21.61 -18.39 4.65
CA GLY A 510 -21.70 -18.50 3.19
C GLY A 510 -22.10 -17.20 2.48
N GLN A 511 -22.32 -16.08 3.17
CA GLN A 511 -22.83 -14.84 2.56
C GLN A 511 -21.75 -13.98 1.90
N LEU A 512 -20.53 -14.01 2.45
CA LEU A 512 -19.41 -13.18 2.00
C LEU A 512 -18.36 -14.04 1.28
N ASP A 513 -17.90 -13.63 0.10
CA ASP A 513 -16.88 -14.34 -0.72
C ASP A 513 -15.49 -13.68 -0.70
N ALA A 514 -15.35 -12.53 -0.05
CA ALA A 514 -14.10 -11.79 0.05
C ALA A 514 -13.98 -11.08 1.41
N PHE A 515 -12.77 -11.06 1.96
CA PHE A 515 -12.45 -10.33 3.18
C PHE A 515 -11.85 -8.97 2.82
N ASP A 516 -11.71 -8.09 3.81
CA ASP A 516 -10.89 -6.91 3.61
C ASP A 516 -9.39 -7.28 3.50
N PRO A 517 -8.53 -6.41 2.90
CA PRO A 517 -7.14 -6.74 2.61
C PRO A 517 -6.31 -7.24 3.80
N PHE A 518 -6.53 -6.74 5.02
CA PHE A 518 -5.77 -7.18 6.20
C PHE A 518 -6.29 -8.51 6.74
N THR A 519 -7.61 -8.69 6.77
CA THR A 519 -8.24 -9.94 7.18
C THR A 519 -7.91 -11.07 6.18
N GLU A 520 -7.82 -10.77 4.88
CA GLU A 520 -7.36 -11.68 3.83
C GLU A 520 -5.97 -12.24 4.12
N VAL A 521 -5.00 -11.35 4.32
CA VAL A 521 -3.61 -11.74 4.61
C VAL A 521 -3.56 -12.65 5.84
N ARG A 522 -4.30 -12.32 6.89
CA ARG A 522 -4.39 -13.16 8.10
C ARG A 522 -5.05 -14.51 7.80
N PHE A 523 -6.14 -14.53 7.06
CA PHE A 523 -6.91 -15.74 6.73
C PHE A 523 -6.04 -16.76 5.99
N PHE A 524 -5.34 -16.35 4.92
CA PHE A 524 -4.49 -17.25 4.13
C PHE A 524 -3.22 -17.66 4.89
N LYS A 525 -2.54 -16.74 5.59
CA LYS A 525 -1.37 -17.08 6.43
C LYS A 525 -1.68 -18.11 7.50
N GLN A 526 -2.80 -17.91 8.21
CA GLN A 526 -3.23 -18.86 9.24
C GLN A 526 -3.71 -20.18 8.64
N GLY A 527 -4.17 -20.15 7.39
CA GLY A 527 -4.61 -21.32 6.62
C GLY A 527 -3.48 -22.22 6.13
N MET A 528 -2.29 -21.66 5.91
CA MET A 528 -1.15 -22.39 5.35
C MET A 528 -0.12 -22.79 6.42
N LYS A 529 0.66 -23.83 6.12
CA LYS A 529 1.86 -24.21 6.88
C LYS A 529 2.99 -24.56 5.92
N LYS A 530 4.22 -24.25 6.31
CA LYS A 530 5.41 -24.68 5.57
C LYS A 530 5.52 -26.21 5.62
N ALA A 531 5.84 -26.84 4.50
CA ALA A 531 6.06 -28.28 4.48
C ALA A 531 7.33 -28.64 5.27
N GLU A 532 7.22 -29.53 6.28
CA GLU A 532 8.32 -29.85 7.21
C GLU A 532 9.47 -30.65 6.59
N LYS A 533 9.24 -31.33 5.46
CA LYS A 533 10.24 -32.00 4.62
C LYS A 533 9.71 -31.99 3.18
N GLY A 534 10.59 -31.96 2.18
CA GLY A 534 10.26 -32.10 0.75
C GLY A 534 9.46 -33.38 0.48
N GLY A 535 8.17 -33.34 0.76
CA GLY A 535 7.25 -34.43 0.57
C GLY A 535 6.96 -34.60 -0.91
N LYS A 536 6.51 -35.80 -1.28
CA LYS A 536 6.25 -36.34 -2.63
C LYS A 536 5.46 -35.46 -3.61
N THR A 537 4.94 -34.31 -3.18
CA THR A 537 4.14 -33.36 -3.96
C THR A 537 4.94 -32.18 -4.54
N GLY A 538 6.19 -31.94 -4.11
CA GLY A 538 7.03 -30.84 -4.61
C GLY A 538 6.59 -29.42 -4.19
N LYS A 539 5.47 -29.26 -3.44
CA LYS A 539 4.95 -27.96 -3.00
C LYS A 539 5.58 -27.48 -1.69
N ALA A 540 5.95 -26.20 -1.61
CA ALA A 540 6.59 -25.59 -0.44
C ALA A 540 5.65 -25.37 0.77
N TYR A 541 4.34 -25.25 0.52
CA TYR A 541 3.31 -24.98 1.53
C TYR A 541 2.13 -25.95 1.38
N ILE A 542 1.49 -26.27 2.50
CA ILE A 542 0.35 -27.19 2.59
C ILE A 542 -0.76 -26.51 3.39
N ALA A 543 -2.01 -26.69 2.95
CA ALA A 543 -3.18 -26.20 3.69
C ALA A 543 -3.33 -26.95 5.03
N ARG A 544 -3.79 -26.24 6.05
CA ARG A 544 -4.13 -26.83 7.35
C ARG A 544 -5.52 -27.42 7.28
N LYS A 545 -5.73 -28.58 7.88
CA LYS A 545 -7.04 -29.25 7.91
C LYS A 545 -8.22 -28.35 8.34
N LYS A 546 -8.02 -27.49 9.35
CA LYS A 546 -9.05 -26.53 9.81
C LYS A 546 -9.42 -25.49 8.74
N PHE A 547 -8.47 -25.12 7.87
CA PHE A 547 -8.70 -24.19 6.77
C PHE A 547 -9.54 -24.88 5.69
N GLU A 548 -9.16 -26.09 5.30
CA GLU A 548 -9.92 -26.91 4.34
C GLU A 548 -11.36 -27.14 4.82
N GLU A 549 -11.53 -27.57 6.08
CA GLU A 549 -12.84 -27.76 6.70
C GLU A 549 -13.68 -26.47 6.72
N ARG A 550 -13.06 -25.30 6.94
CA ARG A 550 -13.74 -24.00 6.95
C ARG A 550 -14.20 -23.60 5.54
N VAL A 551 -13.34 -23.75 4.53
CA VAL A 551 -13.67 -23.41 3.13
C VAL A 551 -14.73 -24.38 2.58
N GLU A 552 -14.63 -25.67 2.90
CA GLU A 552 -15.62 -26.67 2.49
C GLU A 552 -17.00 -26.39 3.10
N LYS A 553 -17.04 -26.07 4.40
CA LYS A 553 -18.28 -25.65 5.06
C LYS A 553 -18.85 -24.37 4.44
N HIS A 554 -18.01 -23.40 4.13
CA HIS A 554 -18.41 -22.18 3.44
C HIS A 554 -19.08 -22.48 2.09
N MET A 555 -18.47 -23.36 1.29
CA MET A 555 -18.99 -23.78 -0.01
C MET A 555 -20.34 -24.49 0.09
N GLN A 556 -20.51 -25.36 1.09
CA GLN A 556 -21.79 -26.05 1.34
C GLN A 556 -22.89 -25.04 1.68
N LEU A 557 -22.61 -24.07 2.56
CA LEU A 557 -23.59 -23.04 2.93
C LEU A 557 -23.92 -22.10 1.76
N ARG A 558 -22.94 -21.74 0.92
CA ARG A 558 -23.22 -20.99 -0.32
C ARG A 558 -24.18 -21.73 -1.23
N LYS A 559 -23.99 -23.04 -1.38
CA LYS A 559 -24.89 -23.89 -2.17
C LYS A 559 -26.31 -23.88 -1.59
N ASP A 560 -26.45 -23.98 -0.28
CA ASP A 560 -27.75 -23.94 0.41
C ASP A 560 -28.45 -22.59 0.26
N LEU A 561 -27.68 -21.51 0.11
CA LEU A 561 -28.16 -20.15 -0.15
C LEU A 561 -28.41 -19.83 -1.64
N TYR A 562 -28.23 -20.80 -2.54
CA TYR A 562 -28.29 -20.60 -4.00
C TYR A 562 -27.31 -19.54 -4.54
N LEU A 563 -26.20 -19.33 -3.83
CA LEU A 563 -25.13 -18.43 -4.26
C LEU A 563 -24.13 -19.16 -5.18
N PRO A 564 -23.32 -18.42 -5.97
CA PRO A 564 -22.28 -19.03 -6.79
C PRO A 564 -21.35 -19.92 -5.97
N LYS A 565 -21.08 -21.13 -6.47
CA LYS A 565 -20.19 -22.13 -5.87
C LYS A 565 -18.72 -21.76 -6.09
N VAL A 566 -18.30 -20.65 -5.50
CA VAL A 566 -16.91 -20.22 -5.49
C VAL A 566 -16.43 -20.09 -4.05
N PRO A 567 -15.25 -20.62 -3.71
CA PRO A 567 -14.70 -20.58 -2.35
C PRO A 567 -14.28 -19.16 -1.95
N TYR A 568 -14.04 -18.32 -2.95
CA TYR A 568 -13.57 -16.96 -2.82
C TYR A 568 -13.86 -16.16 -4.11
N ASN A 569 -13.84 -14.84 -3.99
CA ASN A 569 -14.02 -13.94 -5.12
C ASN A 569 -12.84 -14.06 -6.13
N GLN A 570 -13.18 -14.18 -7.42
CA GLN A 570 -12.20 -14.41 -8.49
C GLN A 570 -11.24 -13.23 -8.70
N PHE A 571 -11.73 -11.99 -8.62
CA PHE A 571 -10.90 -10.79 -8.77
C PHE A 571 -9.90 -10.67 -7.61
N ARG A 572 -10.37 -10.87 -6.37
CA ARG A 572 -9.50 -10.89 -5.18
C ARG A 572 -8.43 -11.98 -5.26
N LEU A 573 -8.80 -13.19 -5.66
CA LEU A 573 -7.85 -14.29 -5.85
C LEU A 573 -6.76 -13.91 -6.87
N GLY A 574 -7.12 -13.23 -7.95
CA GLY A 574 -6.17 -12.72 -8.94
C GLY A 574 -5.13 -11.76 -8.34
N GLU A 575 -5.56 -10.83 -7.49
CA GLU A 575 -4.61 -9.95 -6.78
C GLU A 575 -3.74 -10.72 -5.78
N LEU A 576 -4.32 -11.72 -5.08
CA LEU A 576 -3.62 -12.52 -4.07
C LEU A 576 -2.54 -13.43 -4.67
N LEU A 577 -2.67 -13.85 -5.93
CA LEU A 577 -1.61 -14.58 -6.65
C LEU A 577 -0.33 -13.74 -6.83
N LEU A 578 -0.47 -12.42 -6.91
CA LEU A 578 0.65 -11.49 -7.04
C LEU A 578 1.18 -11.00 -5.69
N HIS A 579 0.57 -11.45 -4.59
CA HIS A 579 0.88 -10.97 -3.25
C HIS A 579 2.33 -11.22 -2.83
N ALA A 580 2.88 -10.32 -2.00
CA ALA A 580 4.28 -10.37 -1.61
C ALA A 580 4.63 -11.53 -0.68
N ASP A 581 3.66 -11.93 0.14
CA ASP A 581 3.83 -13.01 1.07
C ASP A 581 3.62 -14.39 0.41
N PRO A 582 4.62 -15.29 0.44
CA PRO A 582 4.54 -16.59 -0.20
C PRO A 582 3.46 -17.50 0.42
N GLU A 583 3.12 -17.33 1.70
CA GLU A 583 2.04 -18.11 2.33
C GLU A 583 0.67 -17.70 1.80
N VAL A 584 0.46 -16.39 1.59
CA VAL A 584 -0.78 -15.86 1.03
C VAL A 584 -0.95 -16.32 -0.40
N ARG A 585 0.10 -16.18 -1.22
CA ARG A 585 0.12 -16.64 -2.61
C ARG A 585 -0.16 -18.15 -2.70
N ALA A 586 0.51 -18.96 -1.88
CA ALA A 586 0.30 -20.41 -1.87
C ALA A 586 -1.13 -20.78 -1.43
N GLY A 587 -1.74 -20.01 -0.53
CA GLY A 587 -3.14 -20.19 -0.13
C GLY A 587 -4.12 -19.90 -1.27
N ALA A 588 -3.87 -18.84 -2.05
CA ALA A 588 -4.65 -18.53 -3.25
C ALA A 588 -4.47 -19.62 -4.32
N GLU A 589 -3.24 -20.04 -4.62
CA GLU A 589 -2.93 -21.16 -5.54
C GLU A 589 -3.63 -22.46 -5.11
N TRP A 590 -3.62 -22.78 -3.81
CA TRP A 590 -4.33 -23.95 -3.29
C TRP A 590 -5.84 -23.88 -3.56
N MET A 591 -6.48 -22.71 -3.41
CA MET A 591 -7.91 -22.55 -3.71
C MET A 591 -8.22 -22.76 -5.19
N LEU A 592 -7.38 -22.25 -6.09
CA LEU A 592 -7.55 -22.45 -7.53
C LEU A 592 -7.43 -23.94 -7.88
N ASP A 593 -6.41 -24.61 -7.34
CA ASP A 593 -6.14 -26.02 -7.59
C ASP A 593 -7.23 -26.94 -7.04
N GLN A 594 -7.77 -26.66 -5.85
CA GLN A 594 -8.79 -27.52 -5.21
C GLN A 594 -10.19 -27.33 -5.78
N TYR A 595 -10.56 -26.10 -6.16
CA TYR A 595 -11.94 -25.76 -6.51
C TYR A 595 -12.13 -25.39 -7.98
N GLY A 596 -11.08 -25.42 -8.81
CA GLY A 596 -11.19 -25.17 -10.25
C GLY A 596 -11.75 -23.78 -10.57
N VAL A 597 -11.27 -22.77 -9.84
CA VAL A 597 -11.67 -21.36 -10.02
C VAL A 597 -10.69 -20.71 -10.99
N LEU A 598 -11.19 -19.86 -11.89
CA LEU A 598 -10.36 -19.07 -12.79
C LEU A 598 -10.08 -17.70 -12.15
N ALA A 599 -8.82 -17.31 -12.05
CA ALA A 599 -8.41 -16.03 -11.48
C ALA A 599 -7.09 -15.51 -12.08
N GLY A 600 -6.89 -14.21 -12.07
CA GLY A 600 -5.69 -13.55 -12.60
C GLY A 600 -5.94 -12.84 -13.94
N THR A 601 -4.88 -12.64 -14.71
CA THR A 601 -4.95 -12.04 -16.05
C THR A 601 -5.68 -12.95 -17.04
N PRO A 602 -6.19 -12.44 -18.17
CA PRO A 602 -6.85 -13.26 -19.19
C PRO A 602 -5.98 -14.45 -19.65
N TYR A 603 -4.68 -14.23 -19.86
CA TYR A 603 -3.74 -15.30 -20.21
C TYR A 603 -3.60 -16.37 -19.11
N GLN A 604 -3.55 -15.95 -17.84
CA GLN A 604 -3.50 -16.89 -16.71
C GLN A 604 -4.78 -17.71 -16.61
N LYS A 605 -5.95 -17.08 -16.80
CA LYS A 605 -7.24 -17.77 -16.83
C LYS A 605 -7.31 -18.77 -18.00
N LEU A 606 -6.78 -18.41 -19.16
CA LEU A 606 -6.67 -19.30 -20.33
C LEU A 606 -5.83 -20.53 -20.05
N GLN A 607 -4.64 -20.33 -19.47
CA GLN A 607 -3.77 -21.43 -19.06
C GLN A 607 -4.46 -22.33 -18.01
N GLN A 608 -5.08 -21.74 -17.00
CA GLN A 608 -5.80 -22.47 -15.95
C GLN A 608 -6.95 -23.30 -16.53
N LEU A 609 -7.77 -22.71 -17.41
CA LEU A 609 -8.90 -23.40 -18.03
C LEU A 609 -8.43 -24.55 -18.93
N SER A 610 -7.41 -24.30 -19.75
CA SER A 610 -6.77 -25.31 -20.62
C SER A 610 -6.28 -26.50 -19.79
N GLU A 611 -5.55 -26.26 -18.70
CA GLU A 611 -5.02 -27.31 -17.84
C GLU A 611 -6.12 -28.07 -17.09
N GLN A 612 -7.16 -27.37 -16.62
CA GLN A 612 -8.33 -27.99 -15.98
C GLN A 612 -9.05 -28.94 -16.93
N TRP A 613 -9.32 -28.50 -18.16
CA TRP A 613 -9.94 -29.35 -19.18
C TRP A 613 -9.04 -30.53 -19.56
N ARG A 614 -7.71 -30.33 -19.62
CA ARG A 614 -6.75 -31.42 -19.85
C ARG A 614 -6.81 -32.49 -18.77
N LYS A 615 -6.77 -32.07 -17.51
CA LYS A 615 -6.83 -32.95 -16.33
C LYS A 615 -8.14 -33.73 -16.30
N ALA A 616 -9.25 -33.05 -16.59
CA ALA A 616 -10.57 -33.67 -16.65
C ALA A 616 -10.69 -34.71 -17.77
N TRP A 617 -10.05 -34.47 -18.93
CA TRP A 617 -10.29 -35.29 -20.13
C TRP A 617 -9.22 -36.33 -20.43
N PHE A 618 -7.95 -36.10 -20.07
CA PHE A 618 -6.82 -36.94 -20.49
C PHE A 618 -6.07 -37.63 -19.33
N GLU A 619 -5.86 -36.97 -18.20
CA GLU A 619 -4.85 -37.40 -17.19
C GLU A 619 -5.27 -38.55 -16.25
N GLY A 620 -6.33 -39.32 -16.54
CA GLY A 620 -6.65 -40.54 -15.77
C GLY A 620 -6.96 -40.30 -14.28
N THR A 621 -7.35 -39.08 -13.91
CA THR A 621 -7.76 -38.70 -12.56
C THR A 621 -9.12 -39.34 -12.20
N PRO A 622 -9.49 -39.44 -10.91
CA PRO A 622 -10.80 -39.94 -10.48
C PRO A 622 -11.97 -39.18 -11.13
N GLU A 623 -11.82 -37.87 -11.33
CA GLU A 623 -12.77 -37.02 -12.07
C GLU A 623 -12.85 -37.41 -13.55
N SER A 624 -11.73 -37.73 -14.19
CA SER A 624 -11.73 -38.15 -15.60
C SER A 624 -12.42 -39.51 -15.82
N ALA A 625 -12.36 -40.41 -14.84
CA ALA A 625 -13.10 -41.66 -14.86
C ALA A 625 -14.58 -41.42 -14.56
N ALA A 626 -14.90 -40.55 -13.59
CA ALA A 626 -16.25 -40.14 -13.27
C ALA A 626 -16.94 -39.52 -14.50
N ILE A 627 -16.39 -38.45 -15.08
CA ILE A 627 -16.96 -37.74 -16.24
C ILE A 627 -17.18 -38.67 -17.44
N ARG A 628 -16.23 -39.58 -17.71
CA ARG A 628 -16.34 -40.55 -18.80
C ARG A 628 -17.37 -41.65 -18.53
N SER A 629 -17.62 -41.97 -17.26
CA SER A 629 -18.64 -42.94 -16.83
C SER A 629 -20.04 -42.33 -16.60
N LEU A 630 -20.15 -41.00 -16.51
CA LEU A 630 -21.42 -40.27 -16.35
C LEU A 630 -22.36 -40.55 -17.53
N ALA A 631 -23.66 -40.55 -17.26
CA ALA A 631 -24.67 -40.65 -18.31
C ALA A 631 -24.54 -39.48 -19.30
N LYS A 632 -24.98 -39.69 -20.54
CA LYS A 632 -24.88 -38.69 -21.63
C LYS A 632 -25.49 -37.33 -21.25
N GLU A 633 -26.50 -37.33 -20.39
CA GLU A 633 -27.19 -36.14 -19.88
C GLU A 633 -26.33 -35.36 -18.87
N GLU A 634 -25.62 -36.03 -17.97
CA GLU A 634 -24.75 -35.38 -16.97
C GLU A 634 -23.50 -34.78 -17.62
N GLN A 635 -22.99 -35.42 -18.68
CA GLN A 635 -21.92 -34.85 -19.51
C GLN A 635 -22.37 -33.57 -20.24
N GLN A 636 -23.65 -33.47 -20.63
CA GLN A 636 -24.19 -32.24 -21.23
C GLN A 636 -24.30 -31.11 -20.20
N VAL A 637 -24.72 -31.42 -18.97
CA VAL A 637 -24.77 -30.42 -17.89
C VAL A 637 -23.38 -29.86 -17.59
N TRP A 638 -22.36 -30.71 -17.50
CA TRP A 638 -20.98 -30.27 -17.33
C TRP A 638 -20.51 -29.38 -18.48
N ARG A 639 -20.73 -29.80 -19.74
CA ARG A 639 -20.36 -29.01 -20.93
C ARG A 639 -21.01 -27.64 -20.97
N ARG A 640 -22.28 -27.52 -20.55
CA ARG A 640 -22.97 -26.23 -20.50
C ARG A 640 -22.38 -25.28 -19.47
N ALA A 641 -21.94 -25.79 -18.32
CA ALA A 641 -21.27 -24.99 -17.30
C ALA A 641 -19.89 -24.51 -17.80
N GLU A 642 -19.13 -25.39 -18.43
CA GLU A 642 -17.81 -25.06 -18.97
C GLU A 642 -17.86 -24.18 -20.23
N LYS A 643 -18.93 -24.29 -21.02
CA LYS A 643 -19.23 -23.37 -22.13
C LYS A 643 -19.26 -21.91 -21.66
N LEU A 644 -20.03 -21.62 -20.61
CA LEU A 644 -20.15 -20.26 -20.09
C LEU A 644 -18.81 -19.70 -19.61
N ARG A 645 -17.95 -20.56 -19.03
CA ARG A 645 -16.60 -20.18 -18.59
C ARG A 645 -15.68 -19.86 -19.77
N LEU A 646 -15.71 -20.70 -20.82
CA LEU A 646 -14.93 -20.48 -22.03
C LEU A 646 -15.38 -19.21 -22.76
N GLU A 647 -16.69 -19.02 -22.96
CA GLU A 647 -17.21 -17.85 -23.67
C GLU A 647 -16.90 -16.55 -22.93
N ALA A 648 -17.10 -16.51 -21.60
CA ALA A 648 -16.75 -15.33 -20.81
C ALA A 648 -15.24 -14.99 -20.87
N LEU A 649 -14.36 -16.01 -20.91
CA LEU A 649 -12.93 -15.80 -21.08
C LEU A 649 -12.58 -15.30 -22.49
N LEU A 650 -13.24 -15.84 -23.53
CA LEU A 650 -13.00 -15.42 -24.91
C LEU A 650 -13.47 -13.98 -25.13
N ASP A 651 -14.60 -13.57 -24.54
CA ASP A 651 -15.06 -12.19 -24.56
C ASP A 651 -14.03 -11.26 -23.89
N GLU A 652 -13.46 -11.66 -22.74
CA GLU A 652 -12.39 -10.91 -22.05
C GLU A 652 -11.09 -10.82 -22.87
N LEU A 653 -10.78 -11.84 -23.69
CA LEU A 653 -9.61 -11.83 -24.58
C LEU A 653 -9.84 -11.03 -25.87
N MET A 654 -11.09 -10.80 -26.24
CA MET A 654 -11.52 -10.09 -27.45
C MET A 654 -11.92 -8.63 -27.19
N ASP A 655 -11.96 -8.19 -25.93
CA ASP A 655 -12.53 -6.91 -25.52
C ASP A 655 -11.99 -5.74 -26.36
N ASP A 656 -12.90 -5.08 -27.10
CA ASP A 656 -12.54 -4.07 -28.12
C ASP A 656 -11.97 -2.78 -27.50
N GLU A 657 -12.10 -2.57 -26.19
CA GLU A 657 -11.45 -1.45 -25.49
C GLU A 657 -9.93 -1.65 -25.30
N ASP A 658 -9.45 -2.90 -25.31
CA ASP A 658 -8.05 -3.29 -25.11
C ASP A 658 -7.51 -4.05 -26.35
N GLU A 659 -7.44 -3.37 -27.51
CA GLU A 659 -6.93 -3.90 -28.80
C GLU A 659 -5.52 -4.56 -28.69
N GLU A 660 -4.79 -4.30 -27.61
CA GLU A 660 -3.46 -4.83 -27.34
C GLU A 660 -3.44 -6.32 -26.95
N ILE A 661 -4.53 -6.89 -26.41
CA ILE A 661 -4.50 -8.26 -25.84
C ILE A 661 -4.15 -9.33 -26.89
N PRO A 662 -4.81 -9.39 -28.06
CA PRO A 662 -4.44 -10.37 -29.10
C PRO A 662 -3.03 -10.17 -29.65
N ALA A 663 -2.53 -8.94 -29.65
CA ALA A 663 -1.21 -8.62 -30.20
C ALA A 663 -0.04 -9.17 -29.36
N PHE A 664 -0.25 -9.42 -28.06
CA PHE A 664 0.78 -9.89 -27.12
C PHE A 664 0.67 -11.37 -26.76
N MET A 665 -0.23 -12.15 -27.39
CA MET A 665 -0.34 -13.59 -27.13
C MET A 665 0.91 -14.35 -27.56
N SER A 666 1.43 -15.19 -26.65
CA SER A 666 2.58 -16.04 -26.94
C SER A 666 2.16 -17.32 -27.69
N PRO A 667 3.09 -18.04 -28.34
CA PRO A 667 2.79 -19.34 -28.95
C PRO A 667 2.18 -20.37 -27.99
N ARG A 668 2.51 -20.29 -26.69
CA ARG A 668 1.92 -21.13 -25.65
C ARG A 668 0.45 -20.79 -25.39
N ASP A 669 0.08 -19.52 -25.47
CA ASP A 669 -1.31 -19.09 -25.31
C ASP A 669 -2.16 -19.59 -26.49
N VAL A 670 -1.62 -19.51 -27.70
CA VAL A 670 -2.24 -20.11 -28.90
C VAL A 670 -2.43 -21.63 -28.73
N ALA A 671 -1.42 -22.33 -28.23
CA ALA A 671 -1.53 -23.77 -27.94
C ALA A 671 -2.65 -24.08 -26.92
N ASN A 672 -2.79 -23.27 -25.87
CA ASN A 672 -3.88 -23.40 -24.88
C ASN A 672 -5.27 -23.20 -25.51
N VAL A 673 -5.42 -22.22 -26.40
CA VAL A 673 -6.67 -22.00 -27.15
C VAL A 673 -7.00 -23.20 -28.04
N VAL A 674 -6.01 -23.71 -28.78
CA VAL A 674 -6.18 -24.89 -29.65
C VAL A 674 -6.59 -26.11 -28.83
N GLN A 675 -5.97 -26.31 -27.68
CA GLN A 675 -6.30 -27.41 -26.76
C GLN A 675 -7.76 -27.36 -26.29
N LEU A 676 -8.26 -26.17 -25.93
CA LEU A 676 -9.66 -25.97 -25.54
C LEU A 676 -10.63 -26.28 -26.70
N VAL A 677 -10.32 -25.85 -27.93
CA VAL A 677 -11.15 -26.17 -29.10
C VAL A 677 -11.16 -27.68 -29.38
N VAL A 678 -10.01 -28.33 -29.26
CA VAL A 678 -9.87 -29.78 -29.44
C VAL A 678 -10.75 -30.55 -28.45
N ILE A 679 -10.74 -30.15 -27.17
CA ILE A 679 -11.54 -30.78 -26.12
C ILE A 679 -13.04 -30.48 -26.30
N ALA A 680 -13.42 -29.25 -26.68
CA ALA A 680 -14.81 -28.89 -26.98
C ALA A 680 -15.40 -29.72 -28.14
N GLY A 681 -14.56 -30.00 -29.14
CA GLY A 681 -14.83 -30.89 -30.26
C GLY A 681 -16.05 -30.52 -31.12
N ALA A 682 -16.82 -31.53 -31.56
CA ALA A 682 -17.94 -31.36 -32.49
C ALA A 682 -19.23 -30.87 -31.82
N ALA A 683 -19.22 -30.69 -30.50
CA ALA A 683 -20.44 -30.42 -29.75
C ALA A 683 -21.13 -29.15 -30.24
N ALA A 684 -22.44 -29.23 -30.50
CA ALA A 684 -23.21 -28.10 -31.03
C ALA A 684 -23.23 -26.91 -30.05
N GLU A 685 -23.14 -27.18 -28.75
CA GLU A 685 -23.19 -26.19 -27.68
C GLU A 685 -22.03 -25.17 -27.78
N PHE A 686 -20.84 -25.60 -28.23
CA PHE A 686 -19.64 -24.76 -28.38
C PHE A 686 -19.48 -24.18 -29.79
N HIS A 687 -20.55 -24.09 -30.59
CA HIS A 687 -20.44 -23.48 -31.91
C HIS A 687 -20.03 -22.01 -31.83
N TYR A 688 -20.65 -21.22 -30.94
CA TYR A 688 -20.34 -19.81 -30.76
C TYR A 688 -18.90 -19.57 -30.27
N ALA A 689 -18.50 -20.24 -29.19
CA ALA A 689 -17.10 -20.22 -28.71
C ALA A 689 -16.07 -20.51 -29.82
N ARG A 690 -16.35 -21.45 -30.74
CA ARG A 690 -15.45 -21.74 -31.87
C ARG A 690 -15.39 -20.61 -32.90
N VAL A 691 -16.48 -19.87 -33.11
CA VAL A 691 -16.47 -18.69 -33.99
C VAL A 691 -15.59 -17.61 -33.37
N ILE A 692 -15.77 -17.31 -32.08
CA ILE A 692 -14.95 -16.31 -31.38
C ILE A 692 -13.47 -16.71 -31.39
N VAL A 693 -13.14 -17.99 -31.19
CA VAL A 693 -11.74 -18.44 -31.29
C VAL A 693 -11.14 -18.19 -32.68
N MET A 694 -11.92 -18.34 -33.76
CA MET A 694 -11.43 -18.05 -35.11
C MET A 694 -11.13 -16.56 -35.29
N GLU A 695 -12.01 -15.70 -34.77
CA GLU A 695 -11.83 -14.25 -34.79
C GLU A 695 -10.63 -13.83 -33.94
N LEU A 696 -10.47 -14.42 -32.76
CA LEU A 696 -9.32 -14.20 -31.89
C LEU A 696 -8.02 -14.58 -32.58
N LEU A 697 -7.93 -15.79 -33.16
CA LEU A 697 -6.74 -16.25 -33.89
C LEU A 697 -6.43 -15.39 -35.12
N ALA A 698 -7.44 -14.80 -35.77
CA ALA A 698 -7.23 -13.89 -36.90
C ALA A 698 -6.56 -12.57 -36.48
N ARG A 699 -6.80 -12.10 -35.25
CA ARG A 699 -6.21 -10.88 -34.69
C ARG A 699 -4.79 -11.07 -34.14
N ILE A 700 -4.33 -12.32 -33.96
CA ILE A 700 -2.99 -12.63 -33.41
C ILE A 700 -1.94 -12.58 -34.54
N PRO A 701 -0.92 -11.71 -34.42
CA PRO A 701 0.13 -11.57 -35.44
C PRO A 701 1.15 -12.73 -35.43
N ASP A 702 1.17 -13.55 -34.39
CA ASP A 702 2.13 -14.65 -34.27
C ASP A 702 1.89 -15.78 -35.29
N PRO A 703 2.94 -16.29 -35.95
CA PRO A 703 2.89 -17.43 -36.87
C PRO A 703 2.10 -18.65 -36.37
N SER A 704 2.16 -18.95 -35.07
CA SER A 704 1.46 -20.10 -34.47
C SER A 704 -0.06 -20.03 -34.65
N ALA A 705 -0.64 -18.82 -34.69
CA ALA A 705 -2.07 -18.65 -34.92
C ALA A 705 -2.49 -19.05 -36.34
N PHE A 706 -1.61 -18.86 -37.34
CA PHE A 706 -1.88 -19.34 -38.72
C PHE A 706 -1.95 -20.86 -38.73
N TRP A 707 -1.00 -21.51 -38.08
CA TRP A 707 -0.95 -22.95 -37.99
C TRP A 707 -2.12 -23.53 -37.20
N ALA A 708 -2.60 -22.83 -36.18
CA ALA A 708 -3.82 -23.16 -35.45
C ALA A 708 -5.07 -23.09 -36.35
N LEU A 709 -5.20 -22.04 -37.17
CA LEU A 709 -6.30 -21.91 -38.15
C LEU A 709 -6.21 -22.98 -39.25
N ALA A 710 -5.01 -23.23 -39.78
CA ALA A 710 -4.74 -24.26 -40.78
C ALA A 710 -5.07 -25.67 -40.26
N ALA A 711 -4.81 -25.94 -38.98
CA ALA A 711 -5.16 -27.20 -38.32
C ALA A 711 -6.67 -27.47 -38.35
N GLN A 712 -7.50 -26.43 -38.26
CA GLN A 712 -8.97 -26.56 -38.29
C GLN A 712 -9.55 -26.64 -39.71
N ALA A 713 -8.85 -26.10 -40.70
CA ALA A 713 -9.24 -26.20 -42.11
C ALA A 713 -8.79 -27.51 -42.79
N CYS A 714 -7.71 -28.13 -42.32
CA CYS A 714 -7.06 -29.30 -42.94
C CYS A 714 -7.92 -30.59 -43.00
N ARG A 715 -8.37 -30.99 -44.20
CA ARG A 715 -9.20 -32.21 -44.48
C ARG A 715 -8.47 -33.54 -44.47
N ASN A 716 -9.02 -34.56 -43.79
CA ASN A 716 -8.46 -35.93 -43.77
C ASN A 716 -8.38 -36.49 -45.20
N GLY A 717 -7.16 -36.63 -45.71
CA GLY A 717 -6.90 -36.96 -47.10
C GLY A 717 -5.42 -36.78 -47.49
N PRO A 718 -4.97 -37.43 -48.58
CA PRO A 718 -3.57 -37.43 -48.99
C PRO A 718 -3.07 -36.06 -49.51
N CYS A 719 -3.97 -35.19 -49.96
CA CYS A 719 -3.62 -33.93 -50.62
C CYS A 719 -3.01 -32.85 -49.70
N LEU A 720 -3.30 -32.89 -48.38
CA LEU A 720 -2.74 -31.99 -47.36
C LEU A 720 -1.89 -32.73 -46.32
N SER A 721 -1.34 -33.89 -46.69
CA SER A 721 -0.57 -34.74 -45.76
C SER A 721 0.73 -34.08 -45.27
N ASP A 722 1.42 -33.33 -46.14
CA ASP A 722 2.62 -32.59 -45.78
C ASP A 722 2.32 -31.47 -44.75
N TRP A 723 1.26 -30.71 -44.96
CA TRP A 723 0.78 -29.66 -44.04
C TRP A 723 0.41 -30.23 -42.67
N ARG A 724 -0.25 -31.41 -42.64
CA ARG A 724 -0.51 -32.12 -41.38
C ARG A 724 0.76 -32.44 -40.62
N SER A 725 1.78 -32.99 -41.29
CA SER A 725 3.01 -33.38 -40.60
C SER A 725 3.70 -32.21 -39.90
N GLN A 726 3.58 -31.00 -40.46
CA GLN A 726 4.12 -29.77 -39.87
C GLN A 726 3.25 -29.24 -38.73
N ILE A 727 1.93 -29.26 -38.88
CA ILE A 727 0.98 -28.94 -37.81
C ILE A 727 1.20 -29.89 -36.62
N ASP A 728 1.32 -31.18 -36.89
CA ASP A 728 1.57 -32.21 -35.89
C ASP A 728 2.92 -32.00 -35.20
N ALA A 729 3.98 -31.59 -35.91
CA ALA A 729 5.29 -31.30 -35.31
C ALA A 729 5.25 -30.11 -34.34
N MET A 730 4.40 -29.12 -34.60
CA MET A 730 4.35 -27.87 -33.84
C MET A 730 3.43 -27.90 -32.63
N PHE A 731 2.38 -28.73 -32.67
CA PHE A 731 1.46 -28.92 -31.54
C PHE A 731 1.59 -30.31 -30.89
N ALA A 732 2.62 -31.09 -31.26
CA ALA A 732 2.82 -32.51 -30.89
C ALA A 732 2.87 -32.78 -29.38
N ASP A 733 3.40 -31.83 -28.62
CA ASP A 733 3.61 -31.97 -27.18
C ASP A 733 2.41 -31.46 -26.37
N ASP A 734 1.66 -30.48 -26.90
CA ASP A 734 0.55 -29.82 -26.21
C ASP A 734 -0.83 -30.41 -26.54
N VAL A 735 -1.01 -31.08 -27.69
CA VAL A 735 -2.32 -31.50 -28.23
C VAL A 735 -2.37 -33.01 -28.50
N ARG A 736 -2.11 -33.86 -27.49
CA ARG A 736 -2.25 -35.32 -27.63
C ARG A 736 -3.64 -35.85 -27.24
N THR A 737 -4.23 -36.66 -28.12
CA THR A 737 -5.28 -37.62 -27.72
C THR A 737 -4.67 -38.90 -27.17
N GLN A 738 -5.47 -39.76 -26.52
CA GLN A 738 -5.02 -41.07 -26.00
C GLN A 738 -4.37 -42.00 -27.05
N ASN A 739 -4.52 -41.72 -28.34
CA ASN A 739 -3.97 -42.54 -29.43
C ASN A 739 -2.66 -41.99 -30.03
N GLY A 740 -2.07 -40.93 -29.47
CA GLY A 740 -0.82 -40.35 -29.98
C GLY A 740 -0.94 -39.66 -31.34
N VAL A 741 -2.17 -39.45 -31.83
CA VAL A 741 -2.48 -38.66 -33.01
C VAL A 741 -2.91 -37.28 -32.51
N CYS A 742 -2.34 -36.21 -33.08
CA CYS A 742 -2.86 -34.86 -32.90
C CYS A 742 -4.36 -34.94 -33.15
N ALA A 743 -5.20 -34.59 -32.18
CA ALA A 743 -6.63 -34.63 -32.41
C ALA A 743 -6.88 -33.68 -33.57
N SER A 744 -7.07 -34.21 -34.78
CA SER A 744 -7.37 -33.41 -35.94
C SER A 744 -8.58 -32.60 -35.54
N ALA A 745 -8.38 -31.31 -35.32
CA ALA A 745 -9.35 -30.40 -34.77
C ALA A 745 -10.49 -30.33 -35.78
N HIS A 746 -11.43 -31.24 -35.60
CA HIS A 746 -12.76 -31.34 -36.18
C HIS A 746 -12.86 -30.83 -37.62
N HIS A 747 -12.86 -31.76 -38.59
CA HIS A 747 -13.32 -31.53 -39.96
C HIS A 747 -14.75 -30.96 -39.98
N GLY A 748 -14.85 -29.64 -39.83
CA GLY A 748 -16.12 -28.96 -39.62
C GLY A 748 -17.04 -29.05 -40.83
N ARG A 749 -18.30 -28.67 -40.61
CA ARG A 749 -19.24 -28.37 -41.70
C ARG A 749 -18.62 -27.30 -42.63
N GLN A 750 -19.07 -27.22 -43.88
CA GLN A 750 -18.51 -26.29 -44.88
C GLN A 750 -18.43 -24.84 -44.36
N GLU A 751 -19.38 -24.42 -43.53
CA GLU A 751 -19.44 -23.10 -42.90
C GLU A 751 -18.23 -22.79 -41.98
N MET A 752 -17.80 -23.73 -41.14
CA MET A 752 -16.65 -23.51 -40.25
C MET A 752 -15.34 -23.39 -41.04
N ARG A 753 -15.19 -24.16 -42.13
CA ARG A 753 -14.02 -24.02 -43.02
C ARG A 753 -14.03 -22.69 -43.74
N ALA A 754 -15.21 -22.20 -44.15
CA ALA A 754 -15.34 -20.88 -44.74
C ALA A 754 -14.86 -19.77 -43.78
N LEU A 755 -15.22 -19.87 -42.48
CA LEU A 755 -14.73 -18.96 -41.44
C LEU A 755 -13.21 -19.05 -41.28
N CYS A 756 -12.64 -20.25 -41.21
CA CYS A 756 -11.18 -20.44 -41.12
C CYS A 756 -10.45 -19.78 -42.29
N TYR A 757 -10.92 -19.97 -43.54
CA TYR A 757 -10.30 -19.35 -44.71
C TYR A 757 -10.39 -17.82 -44.69
N THR A 758 -11.48 -17.28 -44.12
CA THR A 758 -11.66 -15.83 -43.96
C THR A 758 -10.70 -15.28 -42.91
N ALA A 759 -10.62 -15.93 -41.75
CA ALA A 759 -9.68 -15.61 -40.67
C ALA A 759 -8.21 -15.67 -41.12
N ILE A 760 -7.83 -16.71 -41.88
CA ILE A 760 -6.48 -16.85 -42.46
C ILE A 760 -6.15 -15.66 -43.39
N ALA A 761 -7.12 -15.18 -44.16
CA ALA A 761 -6.92 -14.03 -45.03
C ALA A 761 -6.81 -12.71 -44.27
N GLU A 762 -7.51 -12.58 -43.14
CA GLU A 762 -7.43 -11.40 -42.26
C GLU A 762 -6.11 -11.34 -41.51
N GLN A 763 -5.59 -12.49 -41.07
CA GLN A 763 -4.32 -12.61 -40.36
C GLN A 763 -3.12 -12.09 -41.18
N VAL A 764 -3.22 -12.15 -42.52
CA VAL A 764 -2.18 -11.62 -43.42
C VAL A 764 -1.93 -10.13 -43.23
N ASN A 765 -2.93 -9.38 -42.75
CA ASN A 765 -2.75 -7.96 -42.42
C ASN A 765 -1.80 -7.72 -41.23
N GLY A 766 -1.56 -8.73 -40.39
CA GLY A 766 -0.65 -8.65 -39.25
C GLY A 766 0.82 -8.85 -39.62
N TYR A 767 1.12 -9.38 -40.81
CA TYR A 767 2.50 -9.58 -41.28
C TYR A 767 2.97 -8.40 -42.13
N GLN A 768 4.29 -8.15 -42.15
CA GLN A 768 4.86 -7.14 -43.04
C GLN A 768 4.73 -7.55 -44.51
N GLU A 769 4.58 -6.57 -45.41
CA GLU A 769 4.45 -6.83 -46.84
C GLU A 769 5.72 -7.54 -47.37
N GLY A 770 5.55 -8.70 -48.02
CA GLY A 770 6.67 -9.53 -48.47
C GLY A 770 7.27 -10.50 -47.46
N ASP A 771 6.68 -10.63 -46.26
CA ASP A 771 7.06 -11.67 -45.28
C ASP A 771 6.93 -13.08 -45.88
N LEU A 772 7.86 -13.97 -45.51
CA LEU A 772 7.83 -15.39 -45.86
C LEU A 772 6.50 -16.03 -45.45
N MET A 773 5.89 -15.56 -44.37
CA MET A 773 4.63 -16.11 -43.89
C MET A 773 3.45 -15.83 -44.83
N ASN A 774 3.39 -14.65 -45.46
CA ASN A 774 2.36 -14.33 -46.47
C ASN A 774 2.38 -15.32 -47.65
N ARG A 775 3.58 -15.77 -48.03
CA ARG A 775 3.77 -16.79 -49.07
C ARG A 775 3.36 -18.19 -48.59
N THR A 776 3.69 -18.54 -47.35
CA THR A 776 3.27 -19.82 -46.74
C THR A 776 1.75 -19.92 -46.65
N VAL A 777 1.08 -18.85 -46.23
CA VAL A 777 -0.39 -18.73 -46.20
C VAL A 777 -0.97 -18.93 -47.61
N LEU A 778 -0.43 -18.23 -48.62
CA LEU A 778 -0.91 -18.36 -50.00
C LEU A 778 -0.76 -19.79 -50.53
N ASN A 779 0.38 -20.44 -50.28
CA ASN A 779 0.62 -21.83 -50.70
C ASN A 779 -0.39 -22.79 -50.06
N PHE A 780 -0.71 -22.61 -48.77
CA PHE A 780 -1.71 -23.43 -48.08
C PHE A 780 -3.10 -23.27 -48.72
N LEU A 781 -3.53 -22.04 -48.99
CA LEU A 781 -4.85 -21.78 -49.59
C LEU A 781 -4.96 -22.34 -51.03
N GLU A 782 -3.90 -22.22 -51.83
CA GLU A 782 -3.87 -22.79 -53.19
C GLU A 782 -3.85 -24.33 -53.18
N ASP A 783 -3.09 -24.94 -52.26
CA ASP A 783 -3.09 -26.40 -52.06
C ASP A 783 -4.48 -26.88 -51.59
N ALA A 784 -5.15 -26.13 -50.71
CA ALA A 784 -6.52 -26.42 -50.28
C ALA A 784 -7.55 -26.30 -51.42
N GLU A 785 -7.39 -25.33 -52.33
CA GLU A 785 -8.28 -25.18 -53.51
C GLU A 785 -8.15 -26.39 -54.44
N SER A 786 -6.93 -26.90 -54.62
CA SER A 786 -6.64 -28.08 -55.44
C SER A 786 -7.28 -29.38 -54.89
N CYS A 787 -7.57 -29.44 -53.59
CA CYS A 787 -8.21 -30.59 -52.93
C CYS A 787 -9.73 -30.66 -53.11
N GLY A 788 -10.38 -29.62 -53.65
CA GLY A 788 -11.83 -29.58 -53.88
C GLY A 788 -12.65 -29.32 -52.61
N GLU A 789 -13.06 -28.06 -52.41
CA GLU A 789 -13.97 -27.66 -51.34
C GLU A 789 -15.45 -27.73 -51.73
N GLY A 790 -16.34 -27.83 -50.73
CA GLY A 790 -17.78 -27.70 -50.96
C GLY A 790 -18.20 -26.27 -51.29
N THR A 791 -19.39 -26.06 -51.88
CA THR A 791 -19.80 -24.78 -52.49
C THR A 791 -19.59 -23.55 -51.61
N ILE A 792 -19.95 -23.59 -50.32
CA ILE A 792 -19.81 -22.45 -49.39
C ILE A 792 -18.34 -22.19 -49.04
N ALA A 793 -17.59 -23.24 -48.71
CA ALA A 793 -16.17 -23.13 -48.36
C ALA A 793 -15.31 -22.73 -49.56
N ALA A 794 -15.67 -23.17 -50.76
CA ALA A 794 -14.97 -22.87 -52.00
C ALA A 794 -15.07 -21.38 -52.38
N GLU A 795 -16.20 -20.73 -52.09
CA GLU A 795 -16.37 -19.29 -52.33
C GLU A 795 -15.52 -18.45 -51.37
N ALA A 796 -15.54 -18.78 -50.07
CA ALA A 796 -14.69 -18.13 -49.08
C ALA A 796 -13.20 -18.34 -49.37
N LEU A 797 -12.80 -19.55 -49.77
CA LEU A 797 -11.42 -19.86 -50.14
C LEU A 797 -10.93 -19.04 -51.34
N LYS A 798 -11.75 -18.90 -52.38
CA LYS A 798 -11.41 -18.06 -53.54
C LYS A 798 -11.28 -16.59 -53.17
N LYS A 799 -12.14 -16.10 -52.26
CA LYS A 799 -12.06 -14.73 -51.74
C LYS A 799 -10.79 -14.53 -50.91
N ALA A 800 -10.44 -15.50 -50.07
CA ALA A 800 -9.22 -15.51 -49.28
C ALA A 800 -7.96 -15.47 -50.17
N ILE A 801 -7.85 -16.36 -51.16
CA ILE A 801 -6.72 -16.37 -52.13
C ILE A 801 -6.59 -15.01 -52.82
N LYS A 802 -7.70 -14.42 -53.26
CA LYS A 802 -7.69 -13.10 -53.90
C LYS A 802 -7.19 -12.00 -52.95
N GLY A 803 -7.60 -12.04 -51.68
CA GLY A 803 -7.15 -11.10 -50.65
C GLY A 803 -5.66 -11.22 -50.36
N VAL A 804 -5.18 -12.44 -50.09
CA VAL A 804 -3.77 -12.70 -49.74
C VAL A 804 -2.81 -12.39 -50.90
N ARG A 805 -3.22 -12.63 -52.16
CA ARG A 805 -2.38 -12.32 -53.33
C ARG A 805 -1.97 -10.85 -53.45
N ILE A 806 -2.70 -9.93 -52.82
CA ILE A 806 -2.37 -8.51 -52.81
C ILE A 806 -1.07 -8.25 -52.02
N PHE A 807 -0.81 -9.05 -50.99
CA PHE A 807 0.31 -8.89 -50.05
C PHE A 807 1.57 -9.68 -50.43
N VAL A 808 1.51 -10.48 -51.51
CA VAL A 808 2.65 -11.25 -52.02
C VAL A 808 3.15 -10.61 -53.33
N PRO A 809 4.41 -10.16 -53.43
CA PRO A 809 4.93 -9.50 -54.63
C PRO A 809 4.80 -10.38 -55.90
N PRO A 810 4.48 -9.81 -57.08
CA PRO A 810 4.27 -10.56 -58.32
C PRO A 810 5.44 -11.44 -58.76
N ALA A 811 6.67 -11.06 -58.39
CA ALA A 811 7.88 -11.83 -58.67
C ALA A 811 7.97 -13.13 -57.83
N GLN A 812 7.41 -13.14 -56.63
CA GLN A 812 7.40 -14.28 -55.71
C GLN A 812 6.21 -15.22 -55.93
N GLN A 813 5.12 -14.72 -56.51
CA GLN A 813 3.94 -15.52 -56.89
C GLN A 813 4.25 -16.61 -57.94
N ARG A 814 5.31 -16.45 -58.75
CA ARG A 814 5.66 -17.37 -59.86
C ARG A 814 6.64 -18.48 -59.50
N HIS A 815 7.28 -18.39 -58.33
CA HIS A 815 8.18 -19.43 -57.85
C HIS A 815 7.51 -20.19 -56.73
N ARG A 816 7.30 -21.50 -56.91
CA ARG A 816 6.99 -22.40 -55.79
C ARG A 816 8.31 -22.73 -55.09
N PRO A 817 8.50 -22.41 -53.80
CA PRO A 817 9.68 -22.90 -53.09
C PRO A 817 9.60 -24.43 -53.01
N PRO A 818 10.74 -25.14 -52.85
CA PRO A 818 10.69 -26.55 -52.49
C PRO A 818 9.84 -26.70 -51.22
N ARG A 819 8.99 -27.74 -51.18
CA ARG A 819 8.15 -28.03 -50.03
C ARG A 819 9.00 -27.99 -48.76
N PRO A 820 8.57 -27.34 -47.67
CA PRO A 820 9.39 -27.25 -46.48
C PRO A 820 9.61 -28.68 -45.96
N SER A 821 10.84 -29.18 -46.09
CA SER A 821 11.27 -30.39 -45.41
C SER A 821 11.28 -30.12 -43.91
N ALA A 822 10.94 -31.12 -43.10
CA ALA A 822 10.76 -31.07 -41.64
C ALA A 822 12.02 -30.64 -40.82
N GLN A 823 13.02 -30.02 -41.43
CA GLN A 823 14.32 -29.66 -40.83
C GLN A 823 14.66 -28.16 -40.90
N ALA A 824 13.74 -27.28 -41.32
CA ALA A 824 14.06 -25.86 -41.56
C ALA A 824 13.35 -24.85 -40.63
N PHE A 825 12.95 -25.27 -39.42
CA PHE A 825 12.49 -24.37 -38.36
C PHE A 825 13.37 -24.59 -37.12
N GLU A 826 14.64 -24.20 -37.21
CA GLU A 826 15.36 -23.76 -36.01
C GLU A 826 14.81 -22.37 -35.69
N LEU A 827 13.97 -22.29 -34.64
CA LEU A 827 13.80 -21.03 -33.94
C LEU A 827 15.18 -20.64 -33.42
N ASP A 828 15.65 -19.45 -33.77
CA ASP A 828 16.67 -18.76 -32.97
C ASP A 828 16.08 -18.56 -31.57
N VAL A 829 16.30 -19.56 -30.71
CA VAL A 829 16.18 -19.41 -29.28
C VAL A 829 17.41 -18.63 -28.88
N GLU A 830 17.24 -17.31 -28.68
CA GLU A 830 18.14 -16.56 -27.80
C GLU A 830 18.07 -17.25 -26.44
N THR A 831 19.06 -18.11 -26.21
CA THR A 831 19.38 -18.65 -24.91
C THR A 831 20.08 -17.51 -24.19
N GLU A 832 19.41 -16.90 -23.22
CA GLU A 832 20.10 -16.14 -22.19
C GLU A 832 21.06 -17.09 -21.49
N ASP A 833 22.35 -16.93 -21.75
CA ASP A 833 23.44 -17.61 -21.05
C ASP A 833 23.34 -17.28 -19.55
N GLU A 834 22.81 -18.22 -18.75
CA GLU A 834 23.09 -18.28 -17.32
C GLU A 834 24.49 -18.86 -17.13
N ASP A 835 25.46 -17.98 -16.83
CA ASP A 835 26.79 -18.34 -16.34
C ASP A 835 26.69 -19.16 -15.03
N GLU A 836 26.78 -20.49 -15.11
CA GLU A 836 27.24 -21.33 -14.00
C GLU A 836 28.73 -21.70 -14.20
N PRO A 837 29.58 -21.56 -13.16
CA PRO A 837 31.03 -21.73 -13.29
C PRO A 837 31.44 -23.22 -13.32
N GLU A 838 32.24 -23.57 -14.33
CA GLU A 838 32.94 -24.86 -14.41
C GLU A 838 33.90 -25.07 -13.23
N PHE A 839 33.69 -26.18 -12.50
CA PHE A 839 34.72 -26.82 -11.70
C PHE A 839 35.64 -27.62 -12.64
N GLU A 840 36.91 -27.22 -12.75
CA GLU A 840 37.96 -28.05 -13.35
C GLU A 840 38.27 -29.28 -12.47
N PRO A 841 38.47 -30.47 -13.06
CA PRO A 841 39.07 -31.59 -12.36
C PRO A 841 40.59 -31.61 -12.57
N THR A 842 41.34 -31.11 -11.58
CA THR A 842 42.66 -31.66 -11.16
C THR A 842 42.94 -31.31 -9.71
#